data_AF-A0A2M8P132-F1
#
_entry.id   AF-A0A2M8P132-F1
#
_cell.length_a   1.000
_cell.length_b   1.000
_cell.length_c   1.000
_cell.angle_alpha   90.00
_cell.angle_beta   90.00
_cell.angle_gamma   90.00
#
_symmetry.space_group_name_H-M   'P 1'
#
loop_
_entity.id
_entity.type
_entity.pdbx_description
1 polymer ?
#
loop_
_entity_poly.entity_id
_entity_poly.type
_entity_poly.pdbx_seq_one_letter_code
_entity_poly.pdbx_strand_id
1 'polypeptide(L)'
;MRFAADARLKRTDYTDDHAWAIAFGDTEEPFLTFQTRYGGRVSLARLVPMWIVDGRTIYTSAALAERPVLRAFAPSYAKVTAKLTDSLSLTSELFVFESRAAGGRFTLHNQASAPIQVRLDLVAQVVRDQKPIDMNVLSLEDGTEALHMGRAGDLNPILLLENAKAPPPRFVATPQAPKLIVTLSVPAEGSIAVRWAHSSQRATQDSLQTAFFWLRRADWDSELRQIERLSAQTLTFETGDPDLDAALAFSQHVALRSFINATGSLPNASFVAARIPSRGWSPRGDGSDHSWQWSGQSAGLAATVLPSVAAFAPDLALGALRNFLAVRQSDGFIDNKPGLAGQRAKLLSMPLLASTAWALYEQTEDRALLAEALPILRAFFLRWFAPDQDRDRDGFPEWTNLTHSTYTSNPLFARFQRWAANADISKVESPDLAAYLIAEGRALLRMGALLGDSSGTEAISGRVAQLEAHLEALWHADLGTYLYRDRDTDQAVRGINLFRGKGDESFAAKTPLEPPNRLILRVLGGRDIAPRFSAVIEGVDAKGQHVAETLTSSAFTWHYGLGTTVTEKVYAQVNYIRFEGLIRLFNIEVDTVDLFRQNLTQLMALWSGAPSAERAAQIVATLTDSERYWRPYGLPVCPINDPAFAADNDGGSGGVWSLWNVLLLEGLLRYGYLNEATELFNRLLSAQIKALRRDRGFREGYNSETGDGLGDVDDLAGIVPIHIFLRLIGVRIINVRRVWAGGTFAFAQPVTLTYGGLRVTRSTTGTTVTFPSGKVVEADSAWQLIEDELPEPAPEVPEPEAEPQEAPPPISILEPSDERDESNLTPAHGEQIPVESQRDVTQEIQISQIDFNAESEAFKPTSNAPQQGVIKIKVRDGHKRPASDDPTAE
;
A
#
# COMPACT_ATOMS: atom_id res chain seq x y z
N MET A 1 15.02 1.46 -2.95
CA MET A 1 14.04 2.43 -2.42
C MET A 1 13.32 3.12 -3.58
N ARG A 2 12.07 3.53 -3.44
CA ARG A 2 11.24 4.10 -4.53
C ARG A 2 10.67 5.47 -4.15
N PHE A 3 10.63 6.40 -5.10
CA PHE A 3 10.34 7.84 -4.92
C PHE A 3 9.32 8.31 -5.94
N ALA A 4 8.58 9.37 -5.62
CA ALA A 4 7.67 10.03 -6.56
C ALA A 4 7.47 11.48 -6.11
N ALA A 5 6.84 12.31 -6.95
CA ALA A 5 6.50 13.68 -6.59
C ALA A 5 5.62 13.70 -5.33
N ASP A 6 6.00 14.51 -4.33
CA ASP A 6 5.27 14.63 -3.07
C ASP A 6 4.05 15.55 -3.25
N ALA A 7 2.85 14.99 -3.04
CA ALA A 7 1.59 15.72 -3.19
C ALA A 7 1.44 16.90 -2.20
N ARG A 8 2.27 16.95 -1.15
CA ARG A 8 2.32 18.08 -0.20
C ARG A 8 3.11 19.28 -0.73
N LEU A 9 3.97 19.07 -1.74
CA LEU A 9 4.87 20.09 -2.28
C LEU A 9 4.46 20.56 -3.66
N LYS A 10 4.14 19.64 -4.57
CA LYS A 10 3.92 19.92 -5.99
C LYS A 10 2.69 19.20 -6.49
N ARG A 11 2.13 19.68 -7.60
CA ARG A 11 1.01 19.02 -8.29
C ARG A 11 1.49 17.69 -8.90
N THR A 12 0.74 16.63 -8.63
CA THR A 12 0.91 15.32 -9.26
C THR A 12 -0.11 15.11 -10.38
N ASP A 13 0.22 14.28 -11.38
CA ASP A 13 -0.65 13.94 -12.49
C ASP A 13 -1.17 12.50 -12.36
N TYR A 14 -2.46 12.34 -12.02
CA TYR A 14 -3.08 11.02 -11.87
C TYR A 14 -3.11 10.20 -13.17
N THR A 15 -3.04 10.83 -14.34
CA THR A 15 -3.09 10.14 -15.64
C THR A 15 -1.71 9.67 -16.11
N ASP A 16 -0.65 10.24 -15.56
CA ASP A 16 0.71 10.03 -16.03
C ASP A 16 1.76 10.42 -14.96
N ASP A 17 1.90 9.54 -13.99
CA ASP A 17 2.78 9.70 -12.84
C ASP A 17 4.01 8.77 -12.97
N HIS A 18 5.21 9.36 -12.98
CA HIS A 18 6.46 8.62 -13.07
C HIS A 18 7.09 8.48 -11.68
N ALA A 19 6.88 7.33 -11.05
CA ALA A 19 7.67 6.92 -9.90
C ALA A 19 9.08 6.45 -10.33
N TRP A 20 10.07 6.74 -9.49
CA TRP A 20 11.47 6.39 -9.65
C TRP A 20 11.93 5.44 -8.55
N ALA A 21 13.08 4.81 -8.75
CA ALA A 21 13.72 3.95 -7.77
C ALA A 21 15.23 4.16 -7.76
N ILE A 22 15.80 4.10 -6.57
CA ILE A 22 17.23 3.89 -6.37
C ILE A 22 17.47 2.42 -6.12
N ALA A 23 18.41 1.84 -6.87
CA ALA A 23 18.97 0.52 -6.58
C ALA A 23 20.50 0.63 -6.39
N PHE A 24 20.96 -0.01 -5.32
CA PHE A 24 22.37 -0.22 -5.02
C PHE A 24 22.72 -1.63 -5.47
N GLY A 25 23.65 -1.75 -6.41
CA GLY A 25 24.09 -3.03 -6.91
C GLY A 25 25.00 -3.77 -5.93
N ASP A 26 25.06 -5.09 -6.09
CA ASP A 26 26.06 -5.92 -5.42
C ASP A 26 27.48 -5.66 -6.00
N THR A 27 28.44 -6.52 -5.69
CA THR A 27 29.89 -6.34 -5.95
C THR A 27 30.23 -5.85 -7.36
N GLU A 28 29.73 -6.51 -8.41
CA GLU A 28 30.03 -6.20 -9.82
C GLU A 28 28.96 -5.33 -10.50
N GLU A 29 27.90 -4.98 -9.77
CA GLU A 29 26.81 -4.17 -10.28
C GLU A 29 27.03 -2.69 -9.98
N PRO A 30 26.36 -1.77 -10.70
CA PRO A 30 26.53 -0.35 -10.46
C PRO A 30 26.21 0.03 -9.01
N PHE A 31 27.10 0.79 -8.37
CA PHE A 31 26.94 1.17 -6.97
C PHE A 31 25.71 2.06 -6.74
N LEU A 32 25.30 2.82 -7.75
CA LEU A 32 24.11 3.66 -7.71
C LEU A 32 23.44 3.66 -9.07
N THR A 33 22.14 3.37 -9.07
CA THR A 33 21.29 3.55 -10.25
C THR A 33 20.05 4.34 -9.86
N PHE A 34 19.60 5.21 -10.77
CA PHE A 34 18.33 5.90 -10.65
C PHE A 34 17.46 5.54 -11.84
N GLN A 35 16.32 4.90 -11.58
CA GLN A 35 15.58 4.19 -12.63
C GLN A 35 14.06 4.34 -12.51
N THR A 36 13.40 4.32 -13.66
CA THR A 36 11.94 4.32 -13.79
C THR A 36 11.51 3.32 -14.86
N ARG A 37 10.19 3.18 -15.04
CA ARG A 37 9.57 2.47 -16.15
C ARG A 37 8.50 3.31 -16.85
N TYR A 38 8.43 4.61 -16.54
CA TYR A 38 7.47 5.56 -17.11
C TYR A 38 6.02 5.04 -17.08
N GLY A 39 5.59 4.57 -15.90
CA GLY A 39 4.27 4.00 -15.71
C GLY A 39 4.04 2.66 -16.41
N GLY A 40 5.11 1.96 -16.80
CA GLY A 40 5.07 0.66 -17.47
C GLY A 40 5.26 0.72 -18.99
N ARG A 41 5.43 1.91 -19.59
CA ARG A 41 5.67 2.07 -21.04
C ARG A 41 6.97 1.43 -21.53
N VAL A 42 7.95 1.26 -20.63
CA VAL A 42 9.21 0.58 -20.92
C VAL A 42 9.50 -0.47 -19.84
N SER A 43 10.35 -1.44 -20.18
CA SER A 43 10.82 -2.42 -19.19
C SER A 43 11.83 -1.84 -18.21
N LEU A 44 12.62 -0.85 -18.66
CA LEU A 44 13.63 -0.15 -17.85
C LEU A 44 13.99 1.18 -18.51
N ALA A 45 14.11 2.24 -17.72
CA ALA A 45 14.87 3.44 -18.05
C ALA A 45 15.76 3.76 -16.84
N ARG A 46 17.07 3.75 -16.99
CA ARG A 46 18.01 3.97 -15.88
C ARG A 46 19.13 4.92 -16.23
N LEU A 47 19.57 5.65 -15.21
CA LEU A 47 20.74 6.52 -15.21
C LEU A 47 21.79 5.93 -14.27
N VAL A 48 23.04 5.90 -14.75
CA VAL A 48 24.19 5.35 -14.02
C VAL A 48 25.34 6.35 -14.05
N PRO A 49 25.74 6.95 -12.92
CA PRO A 49 26.93 7.77 -12.85
C PRO A 49 28.18 6.88 -12.85
N MET A 50 29.07 7.09 -13.83
CA MET A 50 30.39 6.45 -13.86
C MET A 50 31.47 7.50 -13.70
N TRP A 51 32.34 7.31 -12.71
CA TRP A 51 33.41 8.25 -12.39
C TRP A 51 34.73 7.74 -12.95
N ILE A 52 35.55 8.63 -13.52
CA ILE A 52 36.92 8.31 -13.92
C ILE A 52 37.85 9.22 -13.13
N VAL A 53 38.66 8.60 -12.28
CA VAL A 53 39.65 9.26 -11.41
C VAL A 53 41.01 8.62 -11.68
N ASP A 54 42.02 9.41 -12.04
CA ASP A 54 43.37 8.92 -12.38
C ASP A 54 43.38 7.78 -13.43
N GLY A 55 42.46 7.84 -14.39
CA GLY A 55 42.30 6.82 -15.44
C GLY A 55 41.56 5.54 -14.99
N ARG A 56 41.21 5.40 -13.72
CA ARG A 56 40.40 4.29 -13.18
C ARG A 56 38.91 4.62 -13.26
N THR A 57 38.13 3.74 -13.87
CA THR A 57 36.66 3.83 -13.86
C THR A 57 36.08 3.26 -12.56
N ILE A 58 35.23 4.03 -11.89
CA ILE A 58 34.57 3.73 -10.63
C ILE A 58 33.07 3.87 -10.86
N TYR A 59 32.39 2.73 -10.97
CA TYR A 59 30.94 2.67 -11.13
C TYR A 59 30.30 1.44 -10.48
N THR A 60 31.08 0.41 -10.15
CA THR A 60 30.60 -0.78 -9.41
C THR A 60 30.82 -0.64 -7.91
N SER A 61 30.05 -1.40 -7.11
CA SER A 61 30.21 -1.38 -5.65
C SER A 61 31.60 -1.83 -5.19
N ALA A 62 32.24 -2.75 -5.89
CA ALA A 62 33.62 -3.19 -5.61
C ALA A 62 34.68 -2.13 -5.95
N ALA A 63 34.37 -1.17 -6.82
CA ALA A 63 35.31 -0.15 -7.23
C ALA A 63 35.41 1.01 -6.23
N LEU A 64 34.43 1.16 -5.33
CA LEU A 64 34.38 2.20 -4.31
C LEU A 64 35.36 1.91 -3.15
N ALA A 65 35.90 2.98 -2.56
CA ALA A 65 36.61 2.89 -1.29
C ALA A 65 35.66 2.68 -0.10
N GLU A 66 34.47 3.30 -0.16
CA GLU A 66 33.41 3.12 0.84
C GLU A 66 32.06 3.00 0.14
N ARG A 67 31.27 2.00 0.55
CA ARG A 67 29.97 1.67 -0.03
C ARG A 67 28.96 2.81 0.15
N PRO A 68 27.95 2.92 -0.73
CA PRO A 68 26.90 3.92 -0.60
C PRO A 68 26.07 3.73 0.67
N VAL A 69 25.79 4.83 1.36
CA VAL A 69 24.93 4.89 2.55
C VAL A 69 23.83 5.92 2.31
N LEU A 70 22.57 5.51 2.53
CA LEU A 70 21.43 6.42 2.52
C LEU A 70 21.45 7.25 3.81
N ARG A 71 21.61 8.57 3.68
CA ARG A 71 21.72 9.51 4.81
C ARG A 71 20.42 10.24 5.12
N ALA A 72 19.61 10.51 4.11
CA ALA A 72 18.31 11.14 4.27
C ALA A 72 17.37 10.70 3.14
N PHE A 73 16.08 10.69 3.40
CA PHE A 73 15.07 10.43 2.39
C PHE A 73 13.75 11.12 2.72
N ALA A 74 12.99 11.41 1.67
CA ALA A 74 11.61 11.87 1.69
C ALA A 74 10.90 11.30 0.45
N PRO A 75 9.56 11.40 0.33
CA PRO A 75 8.82 10.85 -0.82
C PRO A 75 9.43 11.19 -2.19
N SER A 76 9.91 12.43 -2.34
CA SER A 76 10.51 12.98 -3.56
C SER A 76 12.03 13.16 -3.52
N TYR A 77 12.73 12.71 -2.47
CA TYR A 77 14.16 13.00 -2.27
C TYR A 77 14.96 11.86 -1.64
N ALA A 78 16.23 11.75 -2.00
CA ALA A 78 17.21 10.95 -1.27
C ALA A 78 18.60 11.59 -1.29
N LYS A 79 19.32 11.45 -0.17
CA LYS A 79 20.74 11.79 -0.03
C LYS A 79 21.54 10.52 0.21
N VAL A 80 22.48 10.23 -0.67
CA VAL A 80 23.37 9.05 -0.59
C VAL A 80 24.82 9.53 -0.53
N THR A 81 25.61 9.00 0.40
CA THR A 81 27.05 9.27 0.49
C THR A 81 27.86 8.03 0.16
N ALA A 82 28.98 8.17 -0.54
CA ALA A 82 29.96 7.11 -0.81
C ALA A 82 31.37 7.70 -0.86
N LYS A 83 32.41 6.84 -0.89
CA LYS A 83 33.77 7.27 -1.25
C LYS A 83 34.23 6.63 -2.55
N LEU A 84 34.56 7.48 -3.52
CA LEU A 84 35.11 7.04 -4.81
C LEU A 84 36.54 6.53 -4.62
N THR A 85 37.34 7.29 -3.86
CA THR A 85 38.69 6.91 -3.42
C THR A 85 38.85 7.29 -1.94
N ASP A 86 39.96 6.92 -1.31
CA ASP A 86 40.22 7.27 0.10
C ASP A 86 40.24 8.78 0.36
N SER A 87 40.55 9.59 -0.66
CA SER A 87 40.64 11.05 -0.60
C SER A 87 39.49 11.79 -1.28
N LEU A 88 38.55 11.08 -1.93
CA LEU A 88 37.46 11.70 -2.70
C LEU A 88 36.11 11.12 -2.31
N SER A 89 35.33 11.90 -1.56
CA SER A 89 33.96 11.54 -1.20
C SER A 89 32.94 12.07 -2.20
N LEU A 90 31.82 11.35 -2.32
CA LEU A 90 30.69 11.68 -3.18
C LEU A 90 29.43 11.77 -2.34
N THR A 91 28.71 12.89 -2.44
CA THR A 91 27.32 13.03 -2.02
C THR A 91 26.44 13.10 -3.26
N SER A 92 25.45 12.22 -3.35
CA SER A 92 24.45 12.17 -4.41
C SER A 92 23.09 12.54 -3.84
N GLU A 93 22.57 13.69 -4.24
CA GLU A 93 21.22 14.13 -3.93
C GLU A 93 20.33 13.87 -5.14
N LEU A 94 19.21 13.18 -4.95
CA LEU A 94 18.34 12.72 -6.02
C LEU A 94 16.92 13.21 -5.75
N PHE A 95 16.29 13.78 -6.77
CA PHE A 95 14.99 14.46 -6.68
C PHE A 95 14.00 13.88 -7.70
N VAL A 96 12.74 13.79 -7.30
CA VAL A 96 11.58 13.71 -8.20
C VAL A 96 10.78 14.99 -8.02
N PHE A 97 11.03 15.98 -8.88
CA PHE A 97 10.46 17.32 -8.73
C PHE A 97 8.94 17.33 -8.97
N GLU A 98 8.49 16.60 -9.99
CA GLU A 98 7.09 16.53 -10.41
C GLU A 98 6.84 15.18 -11.11
N SER A 99 5.59 14.85 -11.41
CA SER A 99 5.20 13.55 -11.98
C SER A 99 5.98 13.17 -13.24
N ARG A 100 6.54 14.12 -14.01
CA ARG A 100 7.30 13.84 -15.24
C ARG A 100 8.73 14.39 -15.26
N ALA A 101 9.23 14.92 -14.15
CA ALA A 101 10.60 15.45 -14.06
C ALA A 101 11.33 15.02 -12.80
N ALA A 102 12.62 14.75 -12.96
CA ALA A 102 13.52 14.30 -11.90
C ALA A 102 14.92 14.89 -12.12
N GLY A 103 15.76 14.84 -11.11
CA GLY A 103 17.12 15.38 -11.21
C GLY A 103 18.04 14.86 -10.13
N GLY A 104 19.29 15.28 -10.18
CA GLY A 104 20.23 15.02 -9.11
C GLY A 104 21.43 15.96 -9.10
N ARG A 105 22.03 16.11 -7.91
CA ARG A 105 23.22 16.90 -7.63
C ARG A 105 24.29 15.96 -7.09
N PHE A 106 25.43 15.92 -7.75
CA PHE A 106 26.61 15.19 -7.30
C PHE A 106 27.61 16.19 -6.74
N THR A 107 27.90 16.10 -5.44
CA THR A 107 28.90 16.92 -4.76
C THR A 107 30.10 16.06 -4.43
N LEU A 108 31.25 16.42 -5.01
CA LEU A 108 32.55 15.81 -4.72
C LEU A 108 33.28 16.65 -3.69
N HIS A 109 33.88 16.01 -2.68
CA HIS A 109 34.75 16.68 -1.72
C HIS A 109 36.11 15.98 -1.70
N ASN A 110 37.15 16.78 -1.97
CA ASN A 110 38.53 16.32 -2.06
C ASN A 110 39.25 16.61 -0.74
N GLN A 111 39.72 15.56 -0.09
CA GLN A 111 40.47 15.62 1.18
C GLN A 111 41.99 15.64 0.96
N ALA A 112 42.46 15.56 -0.29
CA ALA A 112 43.88 15.67 -0.62
C ALA A 112 44.32 17.14 -0.69
N SER A 113 45.62 17.34 -0.46
CA SER A 113 46.29 18.65 -0.55
C SER A 113 46.57 19.12 -1.99
N ALA A 114 46.17 18.34 -3.00
CA ALA A 114 46.29 18.68 -4.41
C ALA A 114 44.94 18.57 -5.13
N PRO A 115 44.67 19.38 -6.17
CA PRO A 115 43.46 19.24 -6.97
C PRO A 115 43.39 17.88 -7.68
N ILE A 116 42.18 17.31 -7.79
CA ILE A 116 41.93 16.03 -8.47
C ILE A 116 41.09 16.28 -9.73
N GLN A 117 41.55 15.77 -10.88
CA GLN A 117 40.76 15.76 -12.10
C GLN A 117 39.83 14.55 -12.10
N VAL A 118 38.54 14.80 -12.31
CA VAL A 118 37.50 13.77 -12.30
C VAL A 118 36.65 13.92 -13.55
N ARG A 119 36.39 12.83 -14.25
CA ARG A 119 35.39 12.81 -15.34
C ARG A 119 34.15 12.05 -14.88
N LEU A 120 32.99 12.65 -15.07
CA LEU A 120 31.69 11.99 -14.91
C LEU A 120 31.15 11.63 -16.29
N ASP A 121 30.94 10.33 -16.50
CA ASP A 121 30.16 9.79 -17.61
C ASP A 121 28.77 9.42 -17.04
N LEU A 122 27.74 10.24 -17.30
CA LEU A 122 26.37 9.93 -16.92
C LEU A 122 25.71 9.11 -18.04
N VAL A 123 25.61 7.79 -17.81
CA VAL A 123 25.12 6.83 -18.81
C VAL A 123 23.62 6.64 -18.68
N ALA A 124 22.92 6.67 -19.81
CA ALA A 124 21.51 6.33 -19.89
C ALA A 124 21.32 4.95 -20.55
N GLN A 125 20.33 4.21 -20.08
CA GLN A 125 19.86 2.99 -20.75
C GLN A 125 18.35 2.94 -20.72
N VAL A 126 17.73 2.71 -21.87
CA VAL A 126 16.29 2.49 -22.01
C VAL A 126 16.07 1.17 -22.75
N VAL A 127 15.21 0.32 -22.19
CA VAL A 127 14.90 -1.01 -22.70
C VAL A 127 13.40 -1.16 -22.86
N ARG A 128 12.95 -1.56 -24.05
CA ARG A 128 11.55 -1.95 -24.33
C ARG A 128 11.56 -3.33 -24.98
N ASP A 129 10.69 -4.22 -24.52
CA ASP A 129 10.58 -5.59 -25.03
C ASP A 129 11.94 -6.32 -25.08
N GLN A 130 12.74 -6.17 -24.01
CA GLN A 130 14.09 -6.72 -23.87
C GLN A 130 15.13 -6.19 -24.88
N LYS A 131 14.81 -5.15 -25.66
CA LYS A 131 15.70 -4.52 -26.62
C LYS A 131 16.06 -3.10 -26.20
N PRO A 132 17.35 -2.70 -26.26
CA PRO A 132 17.75 -1.31 -26.11
C PRO A 132 17.03 -0.43 -27.14
N ILE A 133 16.68 0.79 -26.74
CA ILE A 133 16.16 1.83 -27.65
C ILE A 133 17.32 2.74 -28.07
N ASP A 134 17.36 3.11 -29.35
CA ASP A 134 18.33 4.07 -29.88
C ASP A 134 18.13 5.46 -29.27
N MET A 135 19.23 6.12 -28.94
CA MET A 135 19.25 7.44 -28.32
C MET A 135 20.03 8.41 -29.20
N ASN A 136 19.65 9.69 -29.13
CA ASN A 136 20.26 10.75 -29.95
C ASN A 136 20.78 11.87 -29.08
N VAL A 137 21.88 12.47 -29.50
CA VAL A 137 22.42 13.69 -28.91
C VAL A 137 21.78 14.89 -29.59
N LEU A 138 21.38 15.89 -28.81
CA LEU A 138 20.87 17.17 -29.30
C LEU A 138 21.87 18.26 -28.92
N SER A 139 22.36 19.03 -29.89
CA SER A 139 23.18 20.21 -29.62
C SER A 139 22.28 21.39 -29.24
N LEU A 140 22.65 22.11 -28.19
CA LEU A 140 21.93 23.29 -27.69
C LEU A 140 22.64 24.59 -28.11
N GLU A 141 21.89 25.70 -28.12
CA GLU A 141 22.40 27.02 -28.53
C GLU A 141 23.55 27.53 -27.64
N ASP A 142 23.59 27.14 -26.36
CA ASP A 142 24.67 27.48 -25.41
C ASP A 142 25.94 26.64 -25.63
N GLY A 143 25.96 25.80 -26.67
CA GLY A 143 27.05 24.91 -27.01
C GLY A 143 27.11 23.64 -26.15
N THR A 144 26.21 23.43 -25.19
CA THR A 144 26.12 22.16 -24.45
C THR A 144 25.30 21.13 -25.24
N GLU A 145 25.31 19.88 -24.76
CA GLU A 145 24.60 18.78 -25.40
C GLU A 145 23.58 18.13 -24.44
N ALA A 146 22.43 17.79 -24.98
CA ALA A 146 21.37 17.03 -24.33
C ALA A 146 21.31 15.60 -24.88
N LEU A 147 20.78 14.68 -24.09
CA LEU A 147 20.54 13.31 -24.54
C LEU A 147 19.04 13.05 -24.65
N HIS A 148 18.55 12.85 -25.87
CA HIS A 148 17.23 12.27 -26.12
C HIS A 148 17.33 10.76 -25.92
N MET A 149 16.66 10.25 -24.88
CA MET A 149 16.79 8.86 -24.43
C MET A 149 15.96 7.87 -25.27
N GLY A 150 15.58 8.27 -26.49
CA GLY A 150 14.75 7.48 -27.38
C GLY A 150 13.27 7.52 -27.00
N ARG A 151 12.39 7.22 -27.95
CA ARG A 151 10.94 7.30 -27.75
C ARG A 151 10.44 6.19 -26.81
N ALA A 152 9.94 6.56 -25.63
CA ALA A 152 9.40 5.66 -24.62
C ALA A 152 7.86 5.64 -24.69
N GLY A 153 7.29 4.89 -25.64
CA GLY A 153 5.85 4.91 -25.91
C GLY A 153 5.43 6.22 -26.60
N ASP A 154 4.59 7.02 -25.95
CA ASP A 154 4.22 8.37 -26.40
C ASP A 154 5.14 9.47 -25.86
N LEU A 155 6.15 9.13 -25.05
CA LEU A 155 7.05 10.09 -24.41
C LEU A 155 8.35 10.31 -25.20
N ASN A 156 8.91 11.51 -25.04
CA ASN A 156 10.21 11.94 -25.55
C ASN A 156 11.14 12.31 -24.38
N PRO A 157 11.75 11.35 -23.67
CA PRO A 157 12.54 11.63 -22.48
C PRO A 157 13.87 12.31 -22.85
N ILE A 158 14.21 13.39 -22.15
CA ILE A 158 15.44 14.16 -22.34
C ILE A 158 16.20 14.24 -21.03
N LEU A 159 17.53 14.06 -21.11
CA LEU A 159 18.47 14.24 -20.01
C LEU A 159 19.41 15.42 -20.33
N LEU A 160 19.60 16.29 -19.35
CA LEU A 160 20.57 17.38 -19.35
C LEU A 160 21.55 17.19 -18.19
N LEU A 161 22.82 17.55 -18.42
CA LEU A 161 23.88 17.56 -17.42
C LEU A 161 24.63 18.89 -17.56
N GLU A 162 24.93 19.56 -16.45
CA GLU A 162 25.59 20.86 -16.47
C GLU A 162 26.95 20.80 -17.18
N ASN A 163 27.15 21.74 -18.13
CA ASN A 163 28.39 21.91 -18.89
C ASN A 163 28.81 20.64 -19.64
N ALA A 164 27.85 19.77 -19.96
CA ALA A 164 28.12 18.49 -20.58
C ALA A 164 28.38 18.60 -22.08
N LYS A 165 29.21 17.66 -22.54
CA LYS A 165 29.40 17.30 -23.94
C LYS A 165 29.05 15.82 -24.13
N ALA A 166 28.62 15.44 -25.31
CA ALA A 166 28.56 14.07 -25.75
C ALA A 166 29.94 13.61 -26.23
N PRO A 167 30.26 12.30 -26.11
CA PRO A 167 31.50 11.77 -26.67
C PRO A 167 31.56 12.01 -28.19
N PRO A 168 32.72 12.41 -28.74
CA PRO A 168 32.87 12.62 -30.18
C PRO A 168 32.57 11.32 -30.94
N PRO A 169 31.91 11.38 -32.11
CA PRO A 169 31.65 10.20 -32.92
C PRO A 169 32.99 9.56 -33.31
N ARG A 170 33.22 8.31 -32.88
CA ARG A 170 34.40 7.57 -33.34
C ARG A 170 34.15 7.09 -34.77
N PHE A 171 35.13 7.33 -35.64
CA PHE A 171 35.31 6.51 -36.82
C PHE A 171 35.54 5.07 -36.34
N VAL A 172 34.70 4.11 -36.77
CA VAL A 172 34.71 2.65 -36.50
C VAL A 172 33.53 2.16 -35.62
N ALA A 173 32.87 1.11 -36.13
CA ALA A 173 31.62 0.47 -35.71
C ALA A 173 31.61 -0.18 -34.30
N THR A 174 31.96 0.56 -33.25
CA THR A 174 31.70 0.14 -31.86
C THR A 174 30.58 1.02 -31.28
N PRO A 175 29.37 0.48 -31.03
CA PRO A 175 28.31 1.24 -30.38
C PRO A 175 28.78 1.71 -29.01
N GLN A 176 28.87 3.04 -28.80
CA GLN A 176 29.08 3.58 -27.46
C GLN A 176 27.76 3.61 -26.72
N ALA A 177 27.80 3.34 -25.41
CA ALA A 177 26.64 3.57 -24.56
C ALA A 177 26.29 5.08 -24.59
N PRO A 178 25.03 5.44 -24.85
CA PRO A 178 24.60 6.84 -24.89
C PRO A 178 24.78 7.49 -23.52
N LYS A 179 25.54 8.59 -23.48
CA LYS A 179 26.00 9.24 -22.25
C LYS A 179 26.30 10.72 -22.45
N LEU A 180 26.23 11.46 -21.35
CA LEU A 180 26.73 12.83 -21.24
C LEU A 180 28.02 12.83 -20.40
N ILE A 181 28.99 13.66 -20.78
CA ILE A 181 30.32 13.71 -20.18
C ILE A 181 30.60 15.12 -19.68
N VAL A 182 31.14 15.21 -18.46
CA VAL A 182 31.70 16.44 -17.90
C VAL A 182 33.02 16.13 -17.19
N THR A 183 34.00 17.02 -17.35
CA THR A 183 35.27 16.96 -16.63
C THR A 183 35.28 18.05 -15.56
N LEU A 184 35.63 17.67 -14.35
CA LEU A 184 35.63 18.50 -13.15
C LEU A 184 37.03 18.54 -12.56
N SER A 185 37.45 19.73 -12.14
CA SER A 185 38.68 19.93 -11.37
C SER A 185 38.31 20.19 -9.92
N VAL A 186 38.36 19.16 -9.07
CA VAL A 186 38.01 19.30 -7.65
C VAL A 186 39.21 19.95 -6.92
N PRO A 187 39.05 21.15 -6.32
CA PRO A 187 40.15 21.84 -5.66
C PRO A 187 40.70 21.04 -4.47
N ALA A 188 41.95 21.29 -4.08
CA ALA A 188 42.54 20.73 -2.86
C ALA A 188 41.73 21.15 -1.63
N GLU A 189 41.43 20.21 -0.74
CA GLU A 189 40.65 20.44 0.50
C GLU A 189 39.29 21.13 0.27
N GLY A 190 38.74 21.03 -0.95
CA GLY A 190 37.54 21.75 -1.36
C GLY A 190 36.51 20.86 -2.04
N SER A 191 35.41 21.48 -2.47
CA SER A 191 34.26 20.78 -3.06
C SER A 191 33.83 21.38 -4.38
N ILE A 192 33.24 20.55 -5.23
CA ILE A 192 32.54 20.98 -6.45
C ILE A 192 31.25 20.19 -6.60
N ALA A 193 30.21 20.83 -7.14
CA ALA A 193 28.94 20.18 -7.44
C ALA A 193 28.65 20.21 -8.94
N VAL A 194 27.95 19.19 -9.43
CA VAL A 194 27.41 19.14 -10.79
C VAL A 194 25.97 18.59 -10.74
N ARG A 195 25.07 19.23 -11.50
CA ARG A 195 23.66 18.86 -11.54
C ARG A 195 23.26 18.24 -12.88
N TRP A 196 22.25 17.39 -12.83
CA TRP A 196 21.56 16.88 -14.01
C TRP A 196 20.04 16.96 -13.80
N ALA A 197 19.31 17.13 -14.89
CA ALA A 197 17.86 17.17 -14.88
C ALA A 197 17.30 16.32 -16.03
N HIS A 198 16.15 15.70 -15.78
CA HIS A 198 15.47 14.82 -16.70
C HIS A 198 13.99 15.20 -16.76
N SER A 199 13.43 15.20 -17.97
CA SER A 199 11.99 15.31 -18.16
C SER A 199 11.51 14.40 -19.29
N SER A 200 10.25 13.98 -19.18
CA SER A 200 9.61 13.02 -20.10
C SER A 200 8.18 13.46 -20.42
N GLN A 201 8.07 14.36 -21.39
CA GLN A 201 6.82 14.88 -21.92
C GLN A 201 6.48 14.22 -23.27
N ARG A 202 5.25 14.46 -23.76
CA ARG A 202 4.81 13.96 -25.09
C ARG A 202 5.55 14.66 -26.23
N ALA A 203 5.77 15.97 -26.14
CA ALA A 203 6.56 16.71 -27.12
C ALA A 203 8.03 16.82 -26.66
N THR A 204 8.96 16.65 -27.61
CA THR A 204 10.40 16.80 -27.37
C THR A 204 10.76 18.18 -26.81
N GLN A 205 10.11 19.23 -27.33
CA GLN A 205 10.34 20.61 -26.90
C GLN A 205 9.94 20.82 -25.43
N ASP A 206 8.77 20.30 -25.02
CA ASP A 206 8.30 20.39 -23.63
C ASP A 206 9.25 19.66 -22.67
N SER A 207 9.75 18.47 -23.06
CA SER A 207 10.76 17.75 -22.28
C SER A 207 12.03 18.59 -22.11
N LEU A 208 12.50 19.22 -23.19
CA LEU A 208 13.71 20.03 -23.15
C LEU A 208 13.53 21.26 -22.27
N GLN A 209 12.41 21.97 -22.43
CA GLN A 209 12.08 23.15 -21.63
C GLN A 209 11.95 22.83 -20.15
N THR A 210 11.25 21.74 -19.81
CA THR A 210 11.07 21.30 -18.42
C THR A 210 12.40 20.91 -17.78
N ALA A 211 13.21 20.10 -18.48
CA ALA A 211 14.53 19.71 -17.99
C ALA A 211 15.44 20.94 -17.82
N PHE A 212 15.40 21.90 -18.76
CA PHE A 212 16.19 23.12 -18.70
C PHE A 212 15.77 24.02 -17.53
N PHE A 213 14.46 24.19 -17.31
CA PHE A 213 13.92 24.94 -16.17
C PHE A 213 14.48 24.40 -14.86
N TRP A 214 14.35 23.09 -14.63
CA TRP A 214 14.86 22.47 -13.41
C TRP A 214 16.38 22.57 -13.30
N LEU A 215 17.13 22.43 -14.39
CA LEU A 215 18.59 22.49 -14.33
C LEU A 215 19.13 23.91 -14.07
N ARG A 216 18.55 24.94 -14.71
CA ARG A 216 19.16 26.26 -14.82
C ARG A 216 18.40 27.38 -14.09
N ARG A 217 17.09 27.24 -13.87
CA ARG A 217 16.24 28.31 -13.33
C ARG A 217 15.74 28.04 -11.92
N ALA A 218 15.44 26.78 -11.59
CA ALA A 218 14.94 26.42 -10.27
C ALA A 218 16.00 26.60 -9.16
N ASP A 219 15.58 27.08 -8.00
CA ASP A 219 16.40 27.13 -6.78
C ASP A 219 16.27 25.79 -6.03
N TRP A 220 17.25 24.92 -6.20
CA TRP A 220 17.24 23.58 -5.57
C TRP A 220 17.42 23.63 -4.06
N ASP A 221 18.09 24.65 -3.53
CA ASP A 221 18.28 24.77 -2.09
C ASP A 221 16.97 25.22 -1.43
N SER A 222 16.16 26.05 -2.12
CA SER A 222 14.79 26.32 -1.70
C SER A 222 13.91 25.07 -1.69
N GLU A 223 13.96 24.26 -2.75
CA GLU A 223 13.24 22.99 -2.83
C GLU A 223 13.65 22.03 -1.69
N LEU A 224 14.96 21.92 -1.43
CA LEU A 224 15.48 21.10 -0.34
C LEU A 224 15.02 21.59 1.03
N ARG A 225 15.06 22.92 1.30
CA ARG A 225 14.54 23.49 2.56
C ARG A 225 13.05 23.19 2.77
N GLN A 226 12.24 23.18 1.71
CA GLN A 226 10.83 22.80 1.80
C GLN A 226 10.66 21.32 2.15
N ILE A 227 11.44 20.44 1.51
CA ILE A 227 11.47 19.00 1.81
C ILE A 227 11.89 18.76 3.26
N GLU A 228 12.97 19.40 3.72
CA GLU A 228 13.48 19.29 5.09
C GLU A 228 12.44 19.75 6.11
N ARG A 229 11.75 20.86 5.84
CA ARG A 229 10.66 21.37 6.71
C ARG A 229 9.54 20.35 6.86
N LEU A 230 9.08 19.73 5.76
CA LEU A 230 8.04 18.70 5.82
C LEU A 230 8.52 17.40 6.45
N SER A 231 9.77 17.00 6.20
CA SER A 231 10.38 15.81 6.81
C SER A 231 10.54 15.98 8.33
N ALA A 232 10.86 17.19 8.80
CA ALA A 232 10.89 17.51 10.22
C ALA A 232 9.50 17.35 10.88
N GLN A 233 8.41 17.48 10.12
CA GLN A 233 7.03 17.24 10.56
C GLN A 233 6.60 15.78 10.41
N THR A 234 7.54 14.84 10.30
CA THR A 234 7.29 13.39 10.38
C THR A 234 7.91 12.82 11.66
N LEU A 235 7.58 11.57 11.99
CA LEU A 235 8.09 10.92 13.20
C LEU A 235 9.49 10.35 12.96
N THR A 236 10.43 10.65 13.84
CA THR A 236 11.67 9.87 13.99
C THR A 236 11.53 8.93 15.17
N PHE A 237 11.98 7.69 15.01
CA PHE A 237 11.86 6.63 16.01
C PHE A 237 13.24 6.22 16.50
N GLU A 238 13.41 6.15 17.81
CA GLU A 238 14.58 5.56 18.48
C GLU A 238 14.05 4.51 19.47
N THR A 239 13.95 3.26 19.02
CA THR A 239 13.43 2.15 19.85
C THR A 239 14.54 1.31 20.50
N GLY A 240 15.78 1.50 20.04
CA GLY A 240 16.90 0.62 20.35
C GLY A 240 16.98 -0.62 19.45
N ASP A 241 16.02 -0.80 18.53
CA ASP A 241 16.05 -1.79 17.47
C ASP A 241 16.11 -1.09 16.10
N PRO A 242 17.27 -1.10 15.41
CA PRO A 242 17.44 -0.38 14.15
C PRO A 242 16.56 -0.94 13.02
N ASP A 243 16.14 -2.21 13.08
CA ASP A 243 15.25 -2.78 12.06
C ASP A 243 13.81 -2.31 12.25
N LEU A 244 13.35 -2.19 13.50
CA LEU A 244 12.04 -1.60 13.81
C LEU A 244 12.02 -0.12 13.45
N ASP A 245 13.04 0.64 13.83
CA ASP A 245 13.15 2.08 13.49
C ASP A 245 13.11 2.28 11.97
N ALA A 246 13.84 1.43 11.23
CA ALA A 246 13.81 1.42 9.76
C ALA A 246 12.41 1.09 9.22
N ALA A 247 11.78 0.02 9.71
CA ALA A 247 10.47 -0.41 9.23
C ALA A 247 9.40 0.67 9.44
N LEU A 248 9.43 1.37 10.58
CA LEU A 248 8.54 2.50 10.85
C LEU A 248 8.83 3.69 9.93
N ALA A 249 10.10 4.05 9.72
CA ALA A 249 10.49 5.15 8.85
C ALA A 249 10.13 4.90 7.37
N PHE A 250 10.40 3.69 6.86
CA PHE A 250 10.00 3.30 5.50
C PHE A 250 8.48 3.19 5.34
N SER A 251 7.74 2.86 6.40
CA SER A 251 6.27 2.84 6.37
C SER A 251 5.70 4.24 6.19
N GLN A 252 6.23 5.25 6.89
CA GLN A 252 5.86 6.66 6.66
C GLN A 252 6.18 7.10 5.22
N HIS A 253 7.36 6.71 4.72
CA HIS A 253 7.78 7.02 3.35
C HIS A 253 6.81 6.45 2.30
N VAL A 254 6.45 5.17 2.41
CA VAL A 254 5.49 4.54 1.49
C VAL A 254 4.12 5.20 1.62
N ALA A 255 3.65 5.48 2.83
CA ALA A 255 2.37 6.14 3.06
C ALA A 255 2.29 7.52 2.41
N LEU A 256 3.27 8.39 2.66
CA LEU A 256 3.31 9.75 2.10
C LEU A 256 3.48 9.73 0.57
N ARG A 257 4.36 8.86 0.06
CA ARG A 257 4.59 8.72 -1.39
C ARG A 257 3.31 8.29 -2.11
N SER A 258 2.46 7.47 -1.51
CA SER A 258 1.27 6.93 -2.17
C SER A 258 0.16 7.95 -2.45
N PHE A 259 0.25 9.19 -1.96
CA PHE A 259 -0.76 10.23 -2.25
C PHE A 259 -0.55 10.91 -3.60
N ILE A 260 -1.67 11.20 -4.26
CA ILE A 260 -1.83 11.96 -5.49
C ILE A 260 -2.81 13.11 -5.21
N ASN A 261 -2.52 14.31 -5.72
CA ASN A 261 -3.37 15.48 -5.53
C ASN A 261 -4.80 15.32 -6.07
N ALA A 262 -5.68 16.20 -5.60
CA ALA A 262 -7.06 16.31 -6.03
C ALA A 262 -7.20 16.48 -7.55
N THR A 263 -8.35 16.07 -8.08
CA THR A 263 -8.74 16.24 -9.48
C THR A 263 -10.13 16.86 -9.56
N GLY A 264 -10.67 17.05 -10.78
CA GLY A 264 -12.06 17.47 -10.94
C GLY A 264 -13.10 16.46 -10.39
N SER A 265 -12.70 15.21 -10.08
CA SER A 265 -13.61 14.17 -9.60
C SER A 265 -13.61 13.97 -8.09
N LEU A 266 -12.51 14.30 -7.40
CA LEU A 266 -12.40 14.26 -5.95
C LEU A 266 -11.70 15.53 -5.43
N PRO A 267 -12.27 16.22 -4.43
CA PRO A 267 -11.83 17.55 -4.03
C PRO A 267 -10.51 17.57 -3.24
N ASN A 268 -10.06 16.44 -2.68
CA ASN A 268 -8.83 16.36 -1.90
C ASN A 268 -7.87 15.32 -2.48
N ALA A 269 -6.61 15.38 -2.05
CA ALA A 269 -5.63 14.34 -2.35
C ALA A 269 -6.15 12.94 -1.93
N SER A 270 -5.84 11.93 -2.72
CA SER A 270 -6.22 10.54 -2.51
C SER A 270 -4.99 9.64 -2.59
N PHE A 271 -5.07 8.43 -2.07
CA PHE A 271 -3.97 7.46 -2.12
C PHE A 271 -4.21 6.37 -3.17
N VAL A 272 -3.12 5.85 -3.71
CA VAL A 272 -3.09 4.62 -4.53
C VAL A 272 -2.39 3.52 -3.75
N ALA A 273 -2.78 2.26 -3.96
CA ALA A 273 -2.24 1.12 -3.21
C ALA A 273 -0.73 0.93 -3.50
N ALA A 274 -0.32 0.99 -4.76
CA ALA A 274 1.08 0.78 -5.16
C ALA A 274 1.57 1.85 -6.14
N ARG A 275 2.19 2.92 -5.62
CA ARG A 275 2.84 3.97 -6.43
C ARG A 275 4.30 3.59 -6.76
N ILE A 276 4.46 2.73 -7.76
CA ILE A 276 5.75 2.13 -8.17
C ILE A 276 6.08 2.41 -9.64
N PRO A 277 7.36 2.32 -10.08
CA PRO A 277 7.78 2.75 -11.42
C PRO A 277 7.02 2.15 -12.62
N SER A 278 6.49 0.93 -12.46
CA SER A 278 5.73 0.21 -13.50
C SER A 278 4.24 0.56 -13.55
N ARG A 279 3.78 1.52 -12.74
CA ARG A 279 2.37 1.98 -12.65
C ARG A 279 2.33 3.51 -12.68
N GLY A 280 1.13 4.06 -12.87
CA GLY A 280 0.90 5.51 -12.90
C GLY A 280 0.59 6.07 -14.28
N TRP A 281 0.55 5.24 -15.32
CA TRP A 281 0.11 5.64 -16.65
C TRP A 281 -1.29 5.13 -16.99
N SER A 282 -2.14 6.04 -17.47
CA SER A 282 -3.43 5.76 -18.10
C SER A 282 -3.30 5.81 -19.63
N PRO A 283 -3.32 4.65 -20.33
CA PRO A 283 -3.39 4.59 -21.78
C PRO A 283 -4.53 5.40 -22.40
N ARG A 284 -5.70 5.47 -21.74
CA ARG A 284 -6.83 6.30 -22.19
C ARG A 284 -6.61 7.81 -21.99
N GLY A 285 -5.70 8.19 -21.10
CA GLY A 285 -5.37 9.59 -20.81
C GLY A 285 -6.39 10.31 -19.90
N ASP A 286 -7.35 9.59 -19.33
CA ASP A 286 -8.36 10.15 -18.40
C ASP A 286 -8.29 9.51 -17.00
N GLY A 287 -7.42 8.52 -16.80
CA GLY A 287 -7.27 7.78 -15.54
C GLY A 287 -8.33 6.70 -15.30
N SER A 288 -9.37 6.59 -16.14
CA SER A 288 -10.50 5.67 -15.91
C SER A 288 -10.13 4.19 -16.07
N ASP A 289 -9.05 3.91 -16.81
CA ASP A 289 -8.53 2.58 -17.12
C ASP A 289 -7.44 2.08 -16.16
N HIS A 290 -7.14 2.83 -15.10
CA HIS A 290 -6.25 2.37 -14.05
C HIS A 290 -6.70 1.03 -13.47
N SER A 291 -5.73 0.17 -13.15
CA SER A 291 -5.98 -1.12 -12.48
C SER A 291 -6.47 -0.90 -11.06
N TRP A 292 -6.88 -1.98 -10.40
CA TRP A 292 -7.43 -1.92 -9.04
C TRP A 292 -6.49 -1.26 -8.02
N GLN A 293 -5.17 -1.30 -8.20
CA GLN A 293 -4.20 -0.64 -7.31
C GLN A 293 -4.28 0.90 -7.39
N TRP A 294 -4.75 1.46 -8.50
CA TRP A 294 -4.80 2.91 -8.74
C TRP A 294 -6.24 3.44 -8.85
N SER A 295 -7.24 2.59 -9.09
CA SER A 295 -8.63 2.98 -9.32
C SER A 295 -9.42 3.27 -8.04
N GLY A 296 -8.86 4.12 -7.17
CA GLY A 296 -9.55 4.73 -6.04
C GLY A 296 -9.19 4.22 -4.66
N GLN A 297 -9.71 4.91 -3.65
CA GLN A 297 -9.46 4.70 -2.23
C GLN A 297 -10.54 3.81 -1.62
N SER A 298 -10.24 2.56 -1.28
CA SER A 298 -11.23 1.68 -0.63
C SER A 298 -11.38 2.00 0.85
N ALA A 299 -12.59 1.83 1.39
CA ALA A 299 -12.85 2.08 2.81
C ALA A 299 -12.00 1.18 3.74
N GLY A 300 -11.80 -0.09 3.38
CA GLY A 300 -10.95 -1.02 4.15
C GLY A 300 -9.47 -0.60 4.18
N LEU A 301 -8.91 -0.17 3.04
CA LEU A 301 -7.54 0.33 3.02
C LEU A 301 -7.44 1.66 3.79
N ALA A 302 -8.42 2.56 3.63
CA ALA A 302 -8.49 3.82 4.37
C ALA A 302 -8.48 3.60 5.89
N ALA A 303 -9.33 2.70 6.39
CA ALA A 303 -9.41 2.38 7.82
C ALA A 303 -8.10 1.80 8.37
N THR A 304 -7.33 1.09 7.54
CA THR A 304 -6.04 0.50 7.94
C THR A 304 -4.93 1.55 8.02
N VAL A 305 -4.92 2.54 7.13
CA VAL A 305 -3.73 3.39 6.89
C VAL A 305 -3.90 4.84 7.31
N LEU A 306 -5.11 5.41 7.19
CA LEU A 306 -5.34 6.82 7.51
C LEU A 306 -5.09 7.16 9.00
N PRO A 307 -5.38 6.28 9.98
CA PRO A 307 -4.99 6.54 11.37
C PRO A 307 -3.49 6.72 11.55
N SER A 308 -2.67 5.96 10.82
CA SER A 308 -1.21 6.15 10.80
C SER A 308 -0.85 7.48 10.13
N VAL A 309 -1.42 7.77 8.96
CA VAL A 309 -1.15 9.01 8.21
C VAL A 309 -1.50 10.25 9.03
N ALA A 310 -2.56 10.20 9.84
CA ALA A 310 -2.95 11.31 10.70
C ALA A 310 -1.88 11.71 11.73
N ALA A 311 -0.97 10.79 12.08
CA ALA A 311 0.10 11.07 13.05
C ALA A 311 1.28 11.87 12.46
N PHE A 312 1.40 11.96 11.12
CA PHE A 312 2.53 12.64 10.46
C PHE A 312 2.14 13.48 9.23
N ALA A 313 0.90 13.42 8.78
CA ALA A 313 0.34 14.24 7.70
C ALA A 313 -1.20 14.33 7.84
N PRO A 314 -1.71 15.00 8.89
CA PRO A 314 -3.14 15.05 9.20
C PRO A 314 -3.98 15.52 8.01
N ASP A 315 -3.58 16.57 7.29
CA ASP A 315 -4.34 17.11 6.16
C ASP A 315 -4.61 16.08 5.05
N LEU A 316 -3.64 15.20 4.76
CA LEU A 316 -3.80 14.12 3.80
C LEU A 316 -4.83 13.09 4.29
N ALA A 317 -4.79 12.75 5.58
CA ALA A 317 -5.72 11.79 6.17
C ALA A 317 -7.17 12.34 6.21
N LEU A 318 -7.34 13.59 6.68
CA LEU A 318 -8.65 14.24 6.73
C LEU A 318 -9.20 14.47 5.31
N GLY A 319 -8.36 14.88 4.37
CA GLY A 319 -8.74 15.04 2.95
C GLY A 319 -9.21 13.74 2.31
N ALA A 320 -8.50 12.63 2.55
CA ALA A 320 -8.92 11.31 2.06
C ALA A 320 -10.28 10.88 2.64
N LEU A 321 -10.57 11.15 3.92
CA LEU A 321 -11.91 10.91 4.48
C LEU A 321 -12.97 11.79 3.78
N ARG A 322 -12.70 13.08 3.60
CA ARG A 322 -13.62 14.02 2.92
C ARG A 322 -13.95 13.58 1.49
N ASN A 323 -13.06 12.90 0.79
CA ASN A 323 -13.35 12.33 -0.53
C ASN A 323 -14.49 11.29 -0.50
N PHE A 324 -14.61 10.47 0.55
CA PHE A 324 -15.77 9.59 0.72
C PHE A 324 -17.06 10.39 0.95
N LEU A 325 -17.00 11.41 1.81
CA LEU A 325 -18.15 12.27 2.13
C LEU A 325 -18.63 13.09 0.91
N ALA A 326 -17.71 13.47 0.03
CA ALA A 326 -17.98 14.22 -1.18
C ALA A 326 -18.77 13.42 -2.23
N VAL A 327 -18.64 12.09 -2.24
CA VAL A 327 -19.33 11.21 -3.21
C VAL A 327 -20.66 10.66 -2.69
N ARG A 328 -21.14 11.15 -1.54
CA ARG A 328 -22.43 10.77 -0.96
C ARG A 328 -23.57 11.05 -1.94
N GLN A 329 -24.59 10.20 -1.89
CA GLN A 329 -25.86 10.40 -2.58
C GLN A 329 -26.95 10.83 -1.58
N SER A 330 -28.09 11.29 -2.10
CA SER A 330 -29.18 11.81 -1.27
C SER A 330 -29.86 10.77 -0.38
N ASP A 331 -29.74 9.48 -0.72
CA ASP A 331 -30.29 8.37 0.07
C ASP A 331 -29.33 7.90 1.18
N GLY A 332 -28.15 8.51 1.31
CA GLY A 332 -27.11 8.09 2.23
C GLY A 332 -26.09 7.11 1.63
N PHE A 333 -26.23 6.71 0.37
CA PHE A 333 -25.24 5.87 -0.29
C PHE A 333 -23.88 6.59 -0.40
N ILE A 334 -22.81 5.92 0.04
CA ILE A 334 -21.42 6.33 -0.19
C ILE A 334 -20.74 5.18 -0.94
N ASP A 335 -20.04 5.50 -2.03
CA ASP A 335 -19.33 4.48 -2.81
C ASP A 335 -18.16 3.88 -2.04
N ASN A 336 -17.98 2.56 -2.14
CA ASN A 336 -16.92 1.83 -1.43
C ASN A 336 -15.50 2.17 -1.90
N LYS A 337 -15.34 2.67 -3.13
CA LYS A 337 -14.02 2.93 -3.71
C LYS A 337 -14.07 4.09 -4.73
N PRO A 338 -14.29 5.33 -4.28
CA PRO A 338 -14.24 6.48 -5.16
C PRO A 338 -12.80 6.71 -5.66
N GLY A 339 -12.64 6.99 -6.95
CA GLY A 339 -11.34 7.27 -7.58
C GLY A 339 -11.21 8.66 -8.19
N LEU A 340 -9.94 9.07 -8.38
CA LEU A 340 -9.54 10.39 -8.88
C LEU A 340 -9.95 10.64 -10.35
N ALA A 341 -10.33 9.62 -11.11
CA ALA A 341 -10.93 9.79 -12.45
C ALA A 341 -12.47 9.63 -12.45
N GLY A 342 -13.11 9.75 -11.29
CA GLY A 342 -14.56 9.56 -11.17
C GLY A 342 -14.97 8.08 -11.14
N GLN A 343 -14.00 7.16 -10.99
CA GLN A 343 -14.28 5.73 -10.83
C GLN A 343 -15.13 5.49 -9.59
N ARG A 344 -16.03 4.50 -9.68
CA ARG A 344 -16.96 4.11 -8.62
C ARG A 344 -17.05 2.59 -8.60
N ALA A 345 -17.00 1.99 -7.42
CA ALA A 345 -17.26 0.56 -7.23
C ALA A 345 -18.73 0.22 -7.49
N LYS A 346 -19.63 1.19 -7.32
CA LYS A 346 -21.10 1.01 -7.33
C LYS A 346 -21.56 -0.01 -6.29
N LEU A 347 -20.82 -0.07 -5.18
CA LEU A 347 -21.12 -0.85 -4.00
C LEU A 347 -21.17 0.12 -2.82
N LEU A 348 -22.11 -0.11 -1.91
CA LEU A 348 -22.17 0.64 -0.66
C LEU A 348 -20.82 0.49 0.06
N SER A 349 -20.32 1.56 0.65
CA SER A 349 -19.06 1.51 1.37
C SER A 349 -19.15 0.53 2.52
N MET A 350 -18.06 -0.23 2.72
CA MET A 350 -17.86 -0.99 3.94
C MET A 350 -18.08 -0.07 5.17
N PRO A 351 -18.77 -0.53 6.23
CA PRO A 351 -19.10 0.31 7.38
C PRO A 351 -17.88 0.50 8.28
N LEU A 352 -16.93 1.33 7.83
CA LEU A 352 -15.69 1.69 8.54
C LEU A 352 -15.42 3.20 8.53
N LEU A 353 -16.31 4.02 7.98
CA LEU A 353 -16.06 5.44 7.77
C LEU A 353 -16.24 6.27 9.05
N ALA A 354 -17.21 5.93 9.90
CA ALA A 354 -17.43 6.63 11.18
C ALA A 354 -16.37 6.28 12.22
N SER A 355 -15.99 5.02 12.33
CA SER A 355 -14.87 4.57 13.17
C SER A 355 -13.55 5.18 12.69
N THR A 356 -13.31 5.24 11.37
CA THR A 356 -12.16 5.97 10.81
C THR A 356 -12.21 7.45 11.17
N ALA A 357 -13.35 8.14 10.96
CA ALA A 357 -13.49 9.55 11.32
C ALA A 357 -13.23 9.81 12.80
N TRP A 358 -13.68 8.92 13.68
CA TRP A 358 -13.39 8.98 15.12
C TRP A 358 -11.90 8.80 15.42
N ALA A 359 -11.23 7.83 14.76
CA ALA A 359 -9.79 7.62 14.93
C ALA A 359 -8.96 8.83 14.44
N LEU A 360 -9.36 9.45 13.32
CA LEU A 360 -8.73 10.68 12.84
C LEU A 360 -8.94 11.85 13.81
N TYR A 361 -10.15 12.01 14.35
CA TYR A 361 -10.41 12.99 15.40
C TYR A 361 -9.55 12.73 16.64
N GLU A 362 -9.44 11.48 17.08
CA GLU A 362 -8.63 11.14 18.25
C GLU A 362 -7.18 11.60 18.09
N GLN A 363 -6.63 11.50 16.87
CA GLN A 363 -5.26 11.90 16.54
C GLN A 363 -5.09 13.41 16.29
N THR A 364 -6.13 14.12 15.85
CA THR A 364 -6.04 15.52 15.39
C THR A 364 -6.77 16.53 16.29
N GLU A 365 -7.71 16.05 17.10
CA GLU A 365 -8.70 16.83 17.84
C GLU A 365 -9.54 17.80 16.96
N ASP A 366 -9.64 17.54 15.65
CA ASP A 366 -10.42 18.36 14.71
C ASP A 366 -11.94 18.12 14.87
N ARG A 367 -12.56 18.94 15.74
CA ARG A 367 -14.02 18.93 15.94
C ARG A 367 -14.79 19.43 14.72
N ALA A 368 -14.19 20.26 13.85
CA ALA A 368 -14.86 20.80 12.68
C ALA A 368 -15.10 19.71 11.63
N LEU A 369 -14.12 18.82 11.44
CA LEU A 369 -14.27 17.63 10.62
C LEU A 369 -15.43 16.74 11.10
N LEU A 370 -15.52 16.49 12.41
CA LEU A 370 -16.63 15.67 12.94
C LEU A 370 -17.99 16.35 12.74
N ALA A 371 -18.07 17.67 12.90
CA ALA A 371 -19.29 18.41 12.66
C ALA A 371 -19.74 18.34 11.18
N GLU A 372 -18.79 18.35 10.24
CA GLU A 372 -19.03 18.12 8.82
C GLU A 372 -19.50 16.68 8.55
N ALA A 373 -18.82 15.69 9.12
CA ALA A 373 -19.00 14.28 8.80
C ALA A 373 -20.23 13.64 9.46
N LEU A 374 -20.59 14.02 10.69
CA LEU A 374 -21.63 13.38 11.49
C LEU A 374 -22.98 13.23 10.75
N PRO A 375 -23.61 14.27 10.18
CA PRO A 375 -24.90 14.11 9.52
C PRO A 375 -24.82 13.20 8.27
N ILE A 376 -23.69 13.24 7.54
CA ILE A 376 -23.44 12.43 6.35
C ILE A 376 -23.29 10.95 6.73
N LEU A 377 -22.45 10.68 7.72
CA LEU A 377 -22.16 9.33 8.20
C LEU A 377 -23.36 8.71 8.90
N ARG A 378 -24.21 9.50 9.57
CA ARG A 378 -25.49 9.01 10.11
C ARG A 378 -26.43 8.52 9.01
N ALA A 379 -26.58 9.27 7.93
CA ALA A 379 -27.39 8.85 6.78
C ALA A 379 -26.81 7.58 6.14
N PHE A 380 -25.49 7.51 5.99
CA PHE A 380 -24.79 6.32 5.50
C PHE A 380 -24.98 5.09 6.39
N PHE A 381 -24.87 5.23 7.71
CA PHE A 381 -25.15 4.14 8.64
C PHE A 381 -26.59 3.63 8.51
N LEU A 382 -27.57 4.53 8.45
CA LEU A 382 -28.98 4.15 8.30
C LEU A 382 -29.28 3.50 6.93
N ARG A 383 -28.51 3.83 5.88
CA ARG A 383 -28.65 3.26 4.54
C ARG A 383 -28.40 1.76 4.48
N TRP A 384 -27.61 1.21 5.42
CA TRP A 384 -27.38 -0.24 5.54
C TRP A 384 -28.61 -1.04 5.94
N PHE A 385 -29.65 -0.41 6.52
CA PHE A 385 -30.89 -1.09 6.92
C PHE A 385 -32.01 -0.93 5.89
N ALA A 386 -31.66 -0.58 4.65
CA ALA A 386 -32.61 -0.50 3.55
C ALA A 386 -32.83 -1.89 2.92
N PRO A 387 -33.97 -2.14 2.25
CA PRO A 387 -34.34 -3.48 1.77
C PRO A 387 -33.37 -4.17 0.78
N ASP A 388 -32.45 -3.43 0.16
CA ASP A 388 -31.42 -3.97 -0.73
C ASP A 388 -30.15 -4.45 0.00
N GLN A 389 -29.99 -4.04 1.26
CA GLN A 389 -28.90 -4.42 2.16
C GLN A 389 -29.39 -5.31 3.31
N ASP A 390 -30.67 -5.24 3.67
CA ASP A 390 -31.36 -6.05 4.70
C ASP A 390 -32.58 -6.69 4.02
N ARG A 391 -32.37 -7.86 3.42
CA ARG A 391 -33.26 -8.42 2.38
C ARG A 391 -34.52 -9.04 2.96
N ASP A 392 -34.39 -9.70 4.09
CA ASP A 392 -35.50 -10.29 4.85
C ASP A 392 -36.14 -9.28 5.83
N ARG A 393 -35.47 -8.14 6.08
CA ARG A 393 -35.96 -6.99 6.85
C ARG A 393 -36.05 -7.28 8.34
N ASP A 394 -35.19 -8.13 8.85
CA ASP A 394 -35.09 -8.47 10.27
C ASP A 394 -34.22 -7.46 11.05
N GLY A 395 -33.59 -6.50 10.35
CA GLY A 395 -32.67 -5.51 10.92
C GLY A 395 -31.22 -5.99 11.01
N PHE A 396 -30.86 -7.07 10.33
CA PHE A 396 -29.51 -7.60 10.19
C PHE A 396 -29.09 -7.58 8.70
N PRO A 397 -28.38 -6.52 8.27
CA PRO A 397 -27.94 -6.41 6.88
C PRO A 397 -26.98 -7.55 6.45
N GLU A 398 -26.96 -7.86 5.15
CA GLU A 398 -26.09 -8.86 4.54
C GLU A 398 -25.15 -8.30 3.48
N TRP A 399 -23.97 -8.91 3.36
CA TRP A 399 -23.04 -8.60 2.28
C TRP A 399 -23.65 -8.91 0.90
N THR A 400 -23.59 -7.96 -0.02
CA THR A 400 -24.14 -8.15 -1.37
C THR A 400 -23.36 -9.18 -2.20
N ASN A 401 -22.03 -9.23 -2.05
CA ASN A 401 -21.15 -10.14 -2.76
C ASN A 401 -19.79 -10.20 -2.05
N LEU A 402 -18.92 -11.11 -2.50
CA LEU A 402 -17.63 -11.34 -1.86
C LEU A 402 -16.66 -10.16 -1.96
N THR A 403 -16.71 -9.38 -3.04
CA THR A 403 -15.86 -8.18 -3.18
C THR A 403 -16.30 -7.08 -2.21
N HIS A 404 -17.59 -7.02 -1.86
CA HIS A 404 -18.13 -6.07 -0.88
C HIS A 404 -17.52 -6.29 0.51
N SER A 405 -17.28 -7.54 0.93
CA SER A 405 -16.66 -7.84 2.23
C SER A 405 -15.13 -7.67 2.26
N THR A 406 -14.50 -7.31 1.13
CA THR A 406 -13.03 -7.21 0.93
C THR A 406 -12.25 -8.52 1.08
N TYR A 407 -12.89 -9.62 1.52
CA TYR A 407 -12.25 -10.91 1.72
C TYR A 407 -12.44 -11.86 0.53
N THR A 408 -11.76 -11.59 -0.58
CA THR A 408 -11.95 -12.34 -1.83
C THR A 408 -11.46 -13.79 -1.79
N SER A 409 -10.64 -14.18 -0.81
CA SER A 409 -10.17 -15.56 -0.60
C SER A 409 -10.87 -16.27 0.57
N ASN A 410 -12.14 -15.95 0.86
CA ASN A 410 -12.90 -16.63 1.91
C ASN A 410 -13.17 -18.12 1.58
N PRO A 411 -12.81 -19.07 2.45
CA PRO A 411 -12.98 -20.50 2.20
C PRO A 411 -14.44 -20.95 2.07
N LEU A 412 -15.38 -20.21 2.65
CA LEU A 412 -16.80 -20.48 2.51
C LEU A 412 -17.38 -19.89 1.22
N PHE A 413 -16.99 -18.66 0.85
CA PHE A 413 -17.71 -17.87 -0.17
C PHE A 413 -16.99 -17.66 -1.51
N ALA A 414 -15.72 -18.06 -1.67
CA ALA A 414 -14.98 -17.83 -2.92
C ALA A 414 -15.54 -18.64 -4.11
N ARG A 415 -16.53 -18.09 -4.83
CA ARG A 415 -17.34 -18.79 -5.86
C ARG A 415 -16.59 -19.27 -7.09
N PHE A 416 -15.42 -18.71 -7.37
CA PHE A 416 -14.59 -19.02 -8.55
C PHE A 416 -13.52 -20.08 -8.28
N GLN A 417 -13.42 -20.55 -7.03
CA GLN A 417 -12.27 -21.29 -6.55
C GLN A 417 -12.66 -22.72 -6.16
N ARG A 418 -11.93 -23.71 -6.68
CA ARG A 418 -12.20 -25.14 -6.45
C ARG A 418 -12.00 -25.58 -5.00
N TRP A 419 -11.09 -24.93 -4.30
CA TRP A 419 -10.75 -25.21 -2.90
C TRP A 419 -11.79 -24.66 -1.91
N ALA A 420 -12.65 -23.75 -2.34
CA ALA A 420 -13.67 -23.13 -1.50
C ALA A 420 -15.00 -23.90 -1.55
N ALA A 421 -15.85 -23.70 -0.54
CA ALA A 421 -17.19 -24.27 -0.53
C ALA A 421 -18.13 -23.64 -1.57
N ASN A 422 -17.87 -22.41 -2.01
CA ASN A 422 -18.70 -21.69 -2.99
C ASN A 422 -20.13 -21.38 -2.52
N ALA A 423 -20.33 -21.18 -1.21
CA ALA A 423 -21.58 -20.62 -0.68
C ALA A 423 -21.79 -19.18 -1.18
N ASP A 424 -23.01 -18.67 -1.04
CA ASP A 424 -23.37 -17.30 -1.43
C ASP A 424 -23.45 -16.41 -0.19
N ILE A 425 -22.55 -15.41 -0.13
CA ILE A 425 -22.46 -14.51 1.01
C ILE A 425 -23.71 -13.62 1.17
N SER A 426 -24.53 -13.45 0.13
CA SER A 426 -25.77 -12.67 0.19
C SER A 426 -26.95 -13.41 0.82
N LYS A 427 -26.77 -14.69 1.15
CA LYS A 427 -27.77 -15.57 1.78
C LYS A 427 -27.45 -15.86 3.24
N VAL A 428 -26.43 -15.21 3.78
CA VAL A 428 -25.99 -15.38 5.16
C VAL A 428 -25.90 -14.04 5.84
N GLU A 429 -26.23 -14.05 7.11
CA GLU A 429 -25.89 -12.97 8.00
C GLU A 429 -24.56 -13.27 8.67
N SER A 430 -23.70 -12.26 8.70
CA SER A 430 -22.31 -12.46 9.06
C SER A 430 -21.93 -11.68 10.32
N PRO A 431 -21.19 -12.32 11.25
CA PRO A 431 -20.81 -11.68 12.50
C PRO A 431 -19.87 -10.48 12.30
N ASP A 432 -19.08 -10.45 11.24
CA ASP A 432 -18.20 -9.33 10.91
C ASP A 432 -18.97 -8.07 10.51
N LEU A 433 -20.00 -8.18 9.67
CA LEU A 433 -20.82 -7.04 9.26
C LEU A 433 -21.57 -6.44 10.45
N ALA A 434 -22.13 -7.28 11.33
CA ALA A 434 -22.70 -6.82 12.60
C ALA A 434 -21.66 -6.09 13.45
N ALA A 435 -20.47 -6.65 13.62
CA ALA A 435 -19.40 -6.03 14.38
C ALA A 435 -19.00 -4.65 13.80
N TYR A 436 -18.91 -4.53 12.47
CA TYR A 436 -18.63 -3.27 11.79
C TYR A 436 -19.72 -2.23 12.06
N LEU A 437 -20.99 -2.58 11.85
CA LEU A 437 -22.11 -1.66 12.07
C LEU A 437 -22.26 -1.26 13.55
N ILE A 438 -22.04 -2.17 14.50
CA ILE A 438 -22.03 -1.83 15.94
C ILE A 438 -20.94 -0.79 16.24
N ALA A 439 -19.72 -0.99 15.71
CA ALA A 439 -18.63 -0.05 15.90
C ALA A 439 -18.91 1.33 15.28
N GLU A 440 -19.48 1.37 14.07
CA GLU A 440 -19.89 2.61 13.40
C GLU A 440 -20.96 3.36 14.19
N GLY A 441 -22.02 2.66 14.63
CA GLY A 441 -23.09 3.24 15.43
C GLY A 441 -22.56 3.82 16.74
N ARG A 442 -21.67 3.10 17.45
CA ARG A 442 -21.00 3.60 18.65
C ARG A 442 -20.11 4.80 18.37
N ALA A 443 -19.39 4.83 17.25
CA ALA A 443 -18.59 5.99 16.84
C ALA A 443 -19.49 7.22 16.60
N LEU A 444 -20.62 7.07 15.90
CA LEU A 444 -21.60 8.13 15.67
C LEU A 444 -22.19 8.68 16.98
N LEU A 445 -22.51 7.79 17.93
CA LEU A 445 -22.99 8.20 19.26
C LEU A 445 -21.93 9.01 20.02
N ARG A 446 -20.65 8.60 19.96
CA ARG A 446 -19.54 9.37 20.56
C ARG A 446 -19.35 10.73 19.90
N MET A 447 -19.44 10.81 18.57
CA MET A 447 -19.39 12.08 17.84
C MET A 447 -20.53 13.01 18.24
N GLY A 448 -21.77 12.50 18.29
CA GLY A 448 -22.94 13.27 18.71
C GLY A 448 -22.78 13.80 20.14
N ALA A 449 -22.35 12.95 21.08
CA ALA A 449 -22.08 13.35 22.45
C ALA A 449 -20.99 14.44 22.55
N LEU A 450 -19.88 14.28 21.82
CA LEU A 450 -18.78 15.25 21.77
C LEU A 450 -19.24 16.61 21.20
N LEU A 451 -20.10 16.62 20.19
CA LEU A 451 -20.57 17.83 19.52
C LEU A 451 -21.81 18.45 20.19
N GLY A 452 -22.43 17.75 21.15
CA GLY A 452 -23.73 18.14 21.71
C GLY A 452 -24.89 17.98 20.73
N ASP A 453 -24.75 17.15 19.69
CA ASP A 453 -25.80 16.83 18.73
C ASP A 453 -26.49 15.51 19.10
N SER A 454 -27.72 15.61 19.58
CA SER A 454 -28.58 14.47 19.95
C SER A 454 -29.52 14.01 18.82
N SER A 455 -29.45 14.63 17.64
CA SER A 455 -30.33 14.28 16.54
C SER A 455 -30.06 12.84 16.07
N GLY A 456 -31.13 12.05 15.88
CA GLY A 456 -31.01 10.65 15.44
C GLY A 456 -30.31 9.70 16.44
N THR A 457 -29.95 10.14 17.65
CA THR A 457 -29.33 9.31 18.68
C THR A 457 -30.17 8.07 18.99
N GLU A 458 -31.47 8.23 19.22
CA GLU A 458 -32.38 7.12 19.54
C GLU A 458 -32.46 6.08 18.40
N ALA A 459 -32.52 6.55 17.15
CA ALA A 459 -32.54 5.68 15.98
C ALA A 459 -31.25 4.87 15.87
N ILE A 460 -30.08 5.51 16.04
CA ILE A 460 -28.79 4.82 16.02
C ILE A 460 -28.68 3.84 17.18
N SER A 461 -29.00 4.25 18.41
CA SER A 461 -28.92 3.37 19.57
C SER A 461 -29.85 2.16 19.46
N GLY A 462 -31.05 2.35 18.89
CA GLY A 462 -31.98 1.25 18.63
C GLY A 462 -31.41 0.23 17.65
N ARG A 463 -30.78 0.70 16.57
CA ARG A 463 -30.11 -0.19 15.60
C ARG A 463 -28.90 -0.90 16.19
N VAL A 464 -28.08 -0.22 16.98
CA VAL A 464 -26.94 -0.84 17.68
C VAL A 464 -27.42 -1.94 18.64
N ALA A 465 -28.44 -1.67 19.45
CA ALA A 465 -28.99 -2.67 20.37
C ALA A 465 -29.56 -3.90 19.64
N GLN A 466 -30.23 -3.69 18.50
CA GLN A 466 -30.73 -4.78 17.65
C GLN A 466 -29.58 -5.64 17.09
N LEU A 467 -28.54 -4.99 16.55
CA LEU A 467 -27.36 -5.70 16.04
C LEU A 467 -26.59 -6.45 17.13
N GLU A 468 -26.49 -5.89 18.34
CA GLU A 468 -25.86 -6.57 19.49
C GLU A 468 -26.63 -7.84 19.88
N ALA A 469 -27.97 -7.78 19.88
CA ALA A 469 -28.81 -8.94 20.14
C ALA A 469 -28.65 -10.03 19.07
N HIS A 470 -28.63 -9.63 17.80
CA HIS A 470 -28.37 -10.51 16.66
C HIS A 470 -26.98 -11.15 16.73
N LEU A 471 -25.94 -10.35 17.01
CA LEU A 471 -24.58 -10.84 17.17
C LEU A 471 -24.48 -11.86 18.31
N GLU A 472 -25.08 -11.61 19.49
CA GLU A 472 -25.05 -12.58 20.59
C GLU A 472 -25.78 -13.88 20.22
N ALA A 473 -26.84 -13.83 19.40
CA ALA A 473 -27.52 -15.03 18.90
C ALA A 473 -26.63 -15.90 18.00
N LEU A 474 -25.58 -15.33 17.39
CA LEU A 474 -24.59 -16.08 16.60
C LEU A 474 -23.54 -16.80 17.45
N TRP A 475 -23.51 -16.58 18.77
CA TRP A 475 -22.45 -17.11 19.62
C TRP A 475 -22.47 -18.63 19.74
N HIS A 476 -21.32 -19.27 19.51
CA HIS A 476 -21.14 -20.71 19.72
C HIS A 476 -20.06 -20.99 20.79
N ALA A 477 -20.52 -21.36 21.99
CA ALA A 477 -19.67 -21.53 23.17
C ALA A 477 -18.52 -22.52 22.98
N ASP A 478 -18.78 -23.73 22.46
CA ASP A 478 -17.75 -24.77 22.36
C ASP A 478 -16.66 -24.43 21.32
N LEU A 479 -16.96 -23.55 20.37
CA LEU A 479 -16.03 -23.14 19.33
C LEU A 479 -15.34 -21.81 19.65
N GLY A 480 -15.77 -21.14 20.72
CA GLY A 480 -15.23 -19.84 21.14
C GLY A 480 -15.34 -18.76 20.05
N THR A 481 -16.40 -18.79 19.24
CA THR A 481 -16.56 -17.89 18.07
C THR A 481 -18.02 -17.62 17.78
N TYR A 482 -18.29 -16.54 17.03
CA TYR A 482 -19.59 -16.28 16.41
C TYR A 482 -19.68 -17.02 15.07
N LEU A 483 -20.80 -17.67 14.79
CA LEU A 483 -21.03 -18.39 13.52
C LEU A 483 -21.79 -17.53 12.51
N TYR A 484 -21.76 -17.95 11.25
CA TYR A 484 -22.72 -17.44 10.26
C TYR A 484 -24.07 -18.11 10.49
N ARG A 485 -25.17 -17.44 10.10
CA ARG A 485 -26.49 -18.08 10.00
C ARG A 485 -27.11 -17.82 8.63
N ASP A 486 -27.99 -18.72 8.21
CA ASP A 486 -28.79 -18.50 7.01
C ASP A 486 -29.79 -17.37 7.26
N ARG A 487 -29.86 -16.42 6.33
CA ARG A 487 -30.74 -15.27 6.43
C ARG A 487 -32.21 -15.68 6.57
N ASP A 488 -32.67 -16.66 5.80
CA ASP A 488 -34.11 -16.95 5.74
C ASP A 488 -34.59 -17.91 6.85
N THR A 489 -33.67 -18.59 7.56
CA THR A 489 -34.03 -19.57 8.60
C THR A 489 -33.51 -19.27 9.98
N ASP A 490 -32.67 -18.23 10.14
CA ASP A 490 -31.98 -17.89 11.38
C ASP A 490 -31.08 -19.01 11.95
N GLN A 491 -30.68 -19.99 11.13
CA GLN A 491 -29.97 -21.19 11.60
C GLN A 491 -28.53 -21.27 11.08
N ALA A 492 -27.62 -21.65 11.98
CA ALA A 492 -26.30 -22.18 11.62
C ALA A 492 -26.43 -23.69 11.33
N VAL A 493 -25.98 -24.12 10.17
CA VAL A 493 -26.15 -25.49 9.66
C VAL A 493 -24.80 -26.13 9.33
N ARG A 494 -24.68 -27.45 9.55
CA ARG A 494 -23.52 -28.22 9.08
C ARG A 494 -23.76 -28.72 7.66
N GLY A 495 -22.69 -28.75 6.85
CA GLY A 495 -22.74 -29.23 5.47
C GLY A 495 -22.69 -30.74 5.37
N ILE A 496 -23.37 -31.31 4.37
CA ILE A 496 -23.22 -32.70 3.94
C ILE A 496 -22.98 -32.76 2.43
N ASN A 497 -22.27 -33.81 1.99
CA ASN A 497 -22.16 -34.13 0.57
C ASN A 497 -23.43 -34.89 0.14
N LEU A 498 -24.24 -34.29 -0.74
CA LEU A 498 -25.54 -34.85 -1.12
C LEU A 498 -25.44 -35.74 -2.36
N PHE A 499 -24.76 -35.26 -3.42
CA PHE A 499 -24.69 -35.96 -4.70
C PHE A 499 -23.37 -35.72 -5.41
N ARG A 500 -22.84 -36.78 -6.04
CA ARG A 500 -21.72 -36.74 -6.98
C ARG A 500 -22.12 -37.61 -8.17
N GLY A 501 -22.06 -37.06 -9.39
CA GLY A 501 -22.50 -37.78 -10.59
C GLY A 501 -21.99 -37.16 -11.89
N LYS A 502 -22.45 -37.70 -13.01
CA LYS A 502 -22.20 -37.15 -14.36
C LYS A 502 -23.33 -36.24 -14.83
N GLY A 503 -23.05 -35.39 -15.82
CA GLY A 503 -24.01 -34.38 -16.30
C GLY A 503 -25.32 -34.93 -16.87
N ASP A 504 -25.35 -36.21 -17.29
CA ASP A 504 -26.53 -36.93 -17.77
C ASP A 504 -27.24 -37.77 -16.69
N GLU A 505 -26.71 -37.78 -15.47
CA GLU A 505 -27.25 -38.52 -14.32
C GLU A 505 -28.17 -37.61 -13.47
N SER A 506 -29.14 -38.23 -12.78
CA SER A 506 -30.03 -37.54 -11.84
C SER A 506 -29.89 -38.10 -10.43
N PHE A 507 -29.98 -37.23 -9.44
CA PHE A 507 -30.21 -37.63 -8.05
C PHE A 507 -31.71 -37.86 -7.83
N ALA A 508 -32.08 -39.00 -7.27
CA ALA A 508 -33.46 -39.34 -6.94
C ALA A 508 -33.49 -40.13 -5.61
N ALA A 509 -33.46 -39.41 -4.50
CA ALA A 509 -33.58 -39.96 -3.16
C ALA A 509 -34.32 -38.97 -2.28
N LYS A 510 -35.14 -39.44 -1.33
CA LYS A 510 -35.86 -38.62 -0.35
C LYS A 510 -34.95 -38.35 0.86
N THR A 511 -33.88 -37.57 0.65
CA THR A 511 -32.87 -37.33 1.69
C THR A 511 -33.32 -36.20 2.61
N PRO A 512 -33.58 -36.48 3.92
CA PRO A 512 -33.91 -35.44 4.88
C PRO A 512 -32.70 -34.56 5.18
N LEU A 513 -32.95 -33.27 5.40
CA LEU A 513 -31.99 -32.26 5.82
C LEU A 513 -32.50 -31.66 7.14
N GLU A 514 -31.90 -32.10 8.25
CA GLU A 514 -32.23 -31.64 9.60
C GLU A 514 -30.97 -31.02 10.24
N PRO A 515 -30.88 -29.67 10.36
CA PRO A 515 -31.90 -28.68 10.00
C PRO A 515 -32.04 -28.46 8.47
N PRO A 516 -33.14 -27.82 8.01
CA PRO A 516 -33.31 -27.43 6.61
C PRO A 516 -32.13 -26.60 6.10
N ASN A 517 -31.68 -26.86 4.87
CA ASN A 517 -30.45 -26.27 4.35
C ASN A 517 -30.57 -25.92 2.85
N ARG A 518 -29.74 -24.98 2.38
CA ARG A 518 -29.56 -24.65 0.97
C ARG A 518 -28.63 -25.62 0.30
N LEU A 519 -28.77 -25.75 -1.01
CA LEU A 519 -27.89 -26.58 -1.84
C LEU A 519 -26.88 -25.71 -2.56
N ILE A 520 -25.62 -26.17 -2.58
CA ILE A 520 -24.55 -25.65 -3.42
C ILE A 520 -24.41 -26.61 -4.61
N LEU A 521 -24.62 -26.11 -5.82
CA LEU A 521 -24.54 -26.89 -7.05
C LEU A 521 -23.27 -26.50 -7.80
N ARG A 522 -22.44 -27.49 -8.13
CA ARG A 522 -21.23 -27.31 -8.95
C ARG A 522 -21.27 -28.16 -10.20
N VAL A 523 -20.92 -27.54 -11.31
CA VAL A 523 -20.71 -28.18 -12.61
C VAL A 523 -19.23 -28.10 -12.95
N LEU A 524 -18.61 -29.25 -13.19
CA LEU A 524 -17.20 -29.39 -13.56
C LEU A 524 -17.06 -29.82 -15.01
N GLY A 525 -16.22 -29.12 -15.76
CA GLY A 525 -15.87 -29.47 -17.13
C GLY A 525 -16.13 -28.33 -18.10
N GLY A 526 -15.84 -28.55 -19.38
CA GLY A 526 -15.82 -27.48 -20.37
C GLY A 526 -14.60 -26.55 -20.22
N ARG A 527 -14.47 -25.59 -21.15
CA ARG A 527 -13.48 -24.49 -21.07
C ARG A 527 -14.16 -23.23 -20.50
N ASP A 528 -13.77 -22.05 -20.95
CA ASP A 528 -14.25 -20.76 -20.42
C ASP A 528 -15.69 -20.41 -20.83
N ILE A 529 -16.30 -21.17 -21.75
CA ILE A 529 -17.67 -20.94 -22.20
C ILE A 529 -18.62 -21.80 -21.36
N ALA A 530 -19.54 -21.14 -20.67
CA ALA A 530 -20.59 -21.83 -19.93
C ALA A 530 -21.50 -22.62 -20.90
N PRO A 531 -21.75 -23.92 -20.67
CA PRO A 531 -22.69 -24.69 -21.47
C PRO A 531 -24.12 -24.16 -21.29
N ARG A 532 -25.00 -24.47 -22.24
CA ARG A 532 -26.44 -24.22 -22.09
C ARG A 532 -27.07 -25.39 -21.35
N PHE A 533 -27.58 -25.14 -20.15
CA PHE A 533 -28.25 -26.15 -19.33
C PHE A 533 -29.20 -25.51 -18.32
N SER A 534 -30.00 -26.35 -17.66
CA SER A 534 -30.78 -26.00 -16.47
C SER A 534 -30.64 -27.08 -15.41
N ALA A 535 -30.65 -26.69 -14.14
CA ALA A 535 -30.75 -27.59 -12.98
C ALA A 535 -32.16 -27.52 -12.41
N VAL A 536 -32.84 -28.66 -12.33
CA VAL A 536 -34.17 -28.82 -11.73
C VAL A 536 -33.99 -29.50 -10.38
N ILE A 537 -34.53 -28.90 -9.33
CA ILE A 537 -34.46 -29.37 -7.94
C ILE A 537 -35.90 -29.49 -7.41
N GLU A 538 -36.27 -30.65 -6.88
CA GLU A 538 -37.55 -30.88 -6.20
C GLU A 538 -37.34 -31.43 -4.80
N GLY A 539 -38.19 -31.01 -3.86
CA GLY A 539 -38.10 -31.40 -2.47
C GLY A 539 -39.28 -30.89 -1.65
N VAL A 540 -39.08 -30.79 -0.35
CA VAL A 540 -40.03 -30.15 0.58
C VAL A 540 -39.34 -29.12 1.47
N ASP A 541 -40.06 -28.07 1.85
CA ASP A 541 -39.59 -27.05 2.77
C ASP A 541 -39.77 -27.47 4.24
N ALA A 542 -39.38 -26.57 5.16
CA ALA A 542 -39.53 -26.76 6.60
C ALA A 542 -40.99 -26.93 7.08
N LYS A 543 -41.98 -26.54 6.26
CA LYS A 543 -43.41 -26.70 6.55
C LYS A 543 -43.98 -27.99 5.95
N GLY A 544 -43.15 -28.82 5.32
CA GLY A 544 -43.54 -30.04 4.63
C GLY A 544 -44.25 -29.78 3.29
N GLN A 545 -44.20 -28.56 2.77
CA GLN A 545 -44.81 -28.21 1.48
C GLN A 545 -43.86 -28.55 0.34
N HIS A 546 -44.43 -29.02 -0.78
CA HIS A 546 -43.64 -29.29 -1.98
C HIS A 546 -43.00 -28.01 -2.52
N VAL A 547 -41.71 -28.10 -2.82
CA VAL A 547 -40.92 -27.01 -3.36
C VAL A 547 -40.10 -27.50 -4.54
N ALA A 548 -40.21 -26.80 -5.67
CA ALA A 548 -39.39 -27.00 -6.85
C ALA A 548 -38.69 -25.70 -7.28
N GLU A 549 -37.46 -25.82 -7.78
CA GLU A 549 -36.63 -24.71 -8.28
C GLU A 549 -35.99 -25.12 -9.62
N THR A 550 -35.91 -24.19 -10.57
CA THR A 550 -35.21 -24.40 -11.85
C THR A 550 -34.21 -23.28 -12.07
N LEU A 551 -32.93 -23.62 -12.08
CA LEU A 551 -31.81 -22.69 -12.24
C LEU A 551 -31.22 -22.84 -13.64
N THR A 552 -31.30 -21.80 -14.45
CA THR A 552 -30.69 -21.76 -15.79
C THR A 552 -29.18 -21.56 -15.69
N SER A 553 -28.45 -21.81 -16.78
CA SER A 553 -26.99 -21.58 -16.84
C SER A 553 -26.57 -20.16 -16.46
N SER A 554 -27.42 -19.15 -16.67
CA SER A 554 -27.17 -17.76 -16.25
C SER A 554 -27.20 -17.54 -14.73
N ALA A 555 -27.79 -18.46 -13.97
CA ALA A 555 -27.76 -18.44 -12.50
C ALA A 555 -26.44 -19.02 -11.94
N PHE A 556 -25.62 -19.64 -12.78
CA PHE A 556 -24.32 -20.17 -12.41
C PHE A 556 -23.23 -19.14 -12.71
N THR A 557 -22.37 -18.92 -11.72
CA THR A 557 -21.13 -18.19 -11.90
C THR A 557 -20.12 -19.13 -12.54
N TRP A 558 -19.72 -18.86 -13.79
CA TRP A 558 -18.82 -19.71 -14.56
C TRP A 558 -17.41 -19.14 -14.63
N HIS A 559 -16.39 -19.95 -14.30
CA HIS A 559 -14.99 -19.57 -14.39
C HIS A 559 -14.10 -20.82 -14.59
N TYR A 560 -13.25 -20.83 -15.62
CA TYR A 560 -12.29 -21.90 -15.93
C TYR A 560 -12.85 -23.33 -15.73
N GLY A 561 -13.99 -23.64 -16.36
CA GLY A 561 -14.61 -24.98 -16.28
C GLY A 561 -15.25 -25.33 -14.93
N LEU A 562 -15.53 -24.33 -14.09
CA LEU A 562 -16.31 -24.43 -12.87
C LEU A 562 -17.53 -23.50 -12.95
N GLY A 563 -18.74 -24.09 -12.91
CA GLY A 563 -19.98 -23.36 -12.69
C GLY A 563 -20.49 -23.57 -11.27
N THR A 564 -20.72 -22.50 -10.50
CA THR A 564 -21.25 -22.58 -9.12
C THR A 564 -22.53 -21.77 -8.93
N THR A 565 -23.48 -22.32 -8.19
CA THR A 565 -24.66 -21.60 -7.72
C THR A 565 -25.16 -22.15 -6.38
N VAL A 566 -25.99 -21.38 -5.70
CA VAL A 566 -26.66 -21.76 -4.46
C VAL A 566 -28.16 -21.58 -4.64
N THR A 567 -28.97 -22.52 -4.16
CA THR A 567 -30.43 -22.42 -4.27
C THR A 567 -30.99 -21.19 -3.57
N GLU A 568 -32.01 -20.55 -4.15
CA GLU A 568 -32.79 -19.53 -3.47
C GLU A 568 -33.67 -20.14 -2.38
N LYS A 569 -34.08 -21.39 -2.56
CA LYS A 569 -34.93 -22.09 -1.60
C LYS A 569 -34.11 -22.90 -0.60
N VAL A 570 -34.71 -23.06 0.59
CA VAL A 570 -34.20 -23.91 1.67
C VAL A 570 -35.01 -25.20 1.69
N TYR A 571 -34.34 -26.33 1.79
CA TYR A 571 -34.96 -27.66 1.71
C TYR A 571 -34.84 -28.37 3.06
N ALA A 572 -35.95 -28.90 3.57
CA ALA A 572 -35.96 -29.83 4.70
C ALA A 572 -35.81 -31.28 4.23
N GLN A 573 -36.09 -31.56 2.96
CA GLN A 573 -35.75 -32.82 2.30
C GLN A 573 -35.63 -32.55 0.80
N VAL A 574 -34.61 -33.12 0.18
CA VAL A 574 -34.45 -33.12 -1.29
C VAL A 574 -34.97 -34.44 -1.82
N ASN A 575 -35.73 -34.41 -2.91
CA ASN A 575 -36.31 -35.60 -3.55
C ASN A 575 -35.63 -35.90 -4.89
N TYR A 576 -35.33 -34.85 -5.66
CA TYR A 576 -34.88 -34.98 -7.04
C TYR A 576 -33.95 -33.83 -7.43
N ILE A 577 -32.86 -34.14 -8.14
CA ILE A 577 -32.02 -33.15 -8.82
C ILE A 577 -31.66 -33.69 -10.20
N ARG A 578 -31.88 -32.88 -11.24
CA ARG A 578 -31.46 -33.21 -12.61
C ARG A 578 -30.89 -32.00 -13.33
N PHE A 579 -29.84 -32.22 -14.10
CA PHE A 579 -29.32 -31.25 -15.04
C PHE A 579 -29.77 -31.61 -16.45
N GLU A 580 -30.41 -30.67 -17.14
CA GLU A 580 -30.89 -30.82 -18.51
C GLU A 580 -29.97 -30.05 -19.46
N GLY A 581 -29.53 -30.67 -20.55
CA GLY A 581 -28.62 -30.05 -21.53
C GLY A 581 -27.13 -30.28 -21.23
N LEU A 582 -26.78 -30.89 -20.09
CA LEU A 582 -25.42 -31.38 -19.84
C LEU A 582 -25.21 -32.80 -20.38
N ILE A 583 -23.97 -33.09 -20.77
CA ILE A 583 -23.53 -34.41 -21.25
C ILE A 583 -22.65 -35.09 -20.19
N ARG A 584 -22.42 -36.40 -20.34
CA ARG A 584 -21.62 -37.24 -19.43
C ARG A 584 -20.20 -36.74 -19.13
N LEU A 585 -19.62 -35.90 -19.98
CA LEU A 585 -18.29 -35.33 -19.78
C LEU A 585 -18.22 -34.33 -18.61
N PHE A 586 -19.35 -33.75 -18.22
CA PHE A 586 -19.41 -32.88 -17.04
C PHE A 586 -19.54 -33.72 -15.78
N ASN A 587 -18.88 -33.32 -14.69
CA ASN A 587 -19.16 -33.84 -13.36
C ASN A 587 -20.07 -32.87 -12.60
N ILE A 588 -20.95 -33.43 -11.80
CA ILE A 588 -21.90 -32.71 -10.97
C ILE A 588 -21.58 -32.99 -9.51
N GLU A 589 -21.54 -31.92 -8.72
CA GLU A 589 -21.45 -32.00 -7.28
C GLU A 589 -22.59 -31.19 -6.68
N VAL A 590 -23.30 -31.78 -5.72
CA VAL A 590 -24.27 -31.08 -4.89
C VAL A 590 -23.93 -31.31 -3.44
N ASP A 591 -23.73 -30.22 -2.73
CA ASP A 591 -23.50 -30.18 -1.28
C ASP A 591 -24.57 -29.32 -0.62
N THR A 592 -24.66 -29.39 0.70
CA THR A 592 -25.38 -28.37 1.48
C THR A 592 -24.40 -27.36 2.07
N VAL A 593 -24.91 -26.18 2.44
CA VAL A 593 -24.06 -25.11 3.01
C VAL A 593 -23.56 -25.53 4.41
N ASP A 594 -22.27 -25.25 4.69
CA ASP A 594 -21.64 -25.47 6.00
C ASP A 594 -21.30 -24.13 6.66
N LEU A 595 -22.18 -23.63 7.53
CA LEU A 595 -22.01 -22.38 8.26
C LEU A 595 -21.19 -22.53 9.55
N PHE A 596 -20.75 -23.76 9.86
CA PHE A 596 -19.80 -24.04 10.93
C PHE A 596 -18.34 -23.91 10.47
N ARG A 597 -18.10 -23.80 9.15
CA ARG A 597 -16.75 -23.63 8.61
C ARG A 597 -16.14 -22.31 9.07
N GLN A 598 -14.96 -22.39 9.66
CA GLN A 598 -14.37 -21.27 10.39
C GLN A 598 -13.48 -20.38 9.50
N ASN A 599 -13.45 -19.08 9.80
CA ASN A 599 -12.48 -18.13 9.26
C ASN A 599 -12.31 -16.92 10.20
N LEU A 600 -11.27 -16.12 9.95
CA LEU A 600 -10.85 -15.03 10.83
C LEU A 600 -11.92 -13.95 11.02
N THR A 601 -12.79 -13.72 10.03
CA THR A 601 -13.78 -12.62 10.12
C THR A 601 -14.84 -12.87 11.21
N GLN A 602 -15.06 -14.14 11.58
CA GLN A 602 -15.94 -14.51 12.70
C GLN A 602 -15.47 -14.01 14.07
N LEU A 603 -14.20 -13.61 14.17
CA LEU A 603 -13.60 -13.08 15.40
C LEU A 603 -13.64 -11.54 15.45
N MET A 604 -14.12 -10.86 14.40
CA MET A 604 -14.15 -9.38 14.31
C MET A 604 -15.01 -8.71 15.37
N ALA A 605 -15.92 -9.46 16.01
CA ALA A 605 -16.69 -8.98 17.16
C ALA A 605 -15.78 -8.39 18.25
N LEU A 606 -14.57 -8.93 18.45
CA LEU A 606 -13.60 -8.41 19.41
C LEU A 606 -13.24 -6.93 19.16
N TRP A 607 -13.14 -6.51 17.88
CA TRP A 607 -12.82 -5.13 17.54
C TRP A 607 -13.93 -4.15 17.94
N SER A 608 -15.19 -4.54 17.68
CA SER A 608 -16.37 -3.71 17.97
C SER A 608 -16.55 -3.38 19.46
N GLY A 609 -15.97 -4.20 20.34
CA GLY A 609 -16.17 -4.13 21.78
C GLY A 609 -17.57 -4.59 22.21
N ALA A 610 -18.33 -5.28 21.35
CA ALA A 610 -19.65 -5.81 21.69
C ALA A 610 -19.60 -7.03 22.63
N PRO A 611 -18.66 -7.99 22.49
CA PRO A 611 -18.59 -9.15 23.37
C PRO A 611 -18.45 -8.79 24.86
N SER A 612 -19.03 -9.62 25.75
CA SER A 612 -18.70 -9.54 27.17
C SER A 612 -17.23 -9.87 27.43
N ALA A 613 -16.72 -9.58 28.64
CA ALA A 613 -15.35 -9.95 28.99
C ALA A 613 -15.11 -11.47 28.89
N GLU A 614 -16.09 -12.29 29.26
CA GLU A 614 -16.02 -13.75 29.14
C GLU A 614 -15.97 -14.21 27.68
N ARG A 615 -16.80 -13.61 26.82
CA ARG A 615 -16.79 -13.89 25.37
C ARG A 615 -15.48 -13.47 24.73
N ALA A 616 -14.98 -12.29 25.06
CA ALA A 616 -13.69 -11.79 24.60
C ALA A 616 -12.55 -12.74 24.99
N ALA A 617 -12.53 -13.24 26.23
CA ALA A 617 -11.53 -14.22 26.66
C ALA A 617 -11.57 -15.52 25.82
N GLN A 618 -12.75 -16.01 25.45
CA GLN A 618 -12.91 -17.20 24.61
C GLN A 618 -12.47 -16.95 23.15
N ILE A 619 -12.74 -15.75 22.62
CA ILE A 619 -12.25 -15.32 21.30
C ILE A 619 -10.72 -15.21 21.31
N VAL A 620 -10.13 -14.61 22.36
CA VAL A 620 -8.68 -14.49 22.51
C VAL A 620 -8.02 -15.87 22.59
N ALA A 621 -8.61 -16.82 23.32
CA ALA A 621 -8.12 -18.20 23.36
C ALA A 621 -8.19 -18.88 21.99
N THR A 622 -9.26 -18.63 21.21
CA THR A 622 -9.40 -19.09 19.83
C THR A 622 -8.34 -18.48 18.90
N LEU A 623 -8.10 -17.17 19.03
CA LEU A 623 -7.17 -16.42 18.21
C LEU A 623 -5.72 -16.83 18.47
N THR A 624 -5.38 -17.12 19.72
CA THR A 624 -4.03 -17.53 20.16
C THR A 624 -3.78 -19.03 20.11
N ASP A 625 -4.73 -19.82 19.58
CA ASP A 625 -4.55 -21.25 19.31
C ASP A 625 -3.64 -21.47 18.09
N SER A 626 -2.50 -22.14 18.32
CA SER A 626 -1.53 -22.48 17.26
C SER A 626 -2.06 -23.50 16.27
N GLU A 627 -3.00 -24.35 16.67
CA GLU A 627 -3.66 -25.31 15.78
C GLU A 627 -4.76 -24.66 14.92
N ARG A 628 -4.92 -23.34 15.04
CA ARG A 628 -5.89 -22.53 14.28
C ARG A 628 -5.22 -21.31 13.64
N TYR A 629 -5.14 -20.19 14.37
CA TYR A 629 -4.78 -18.89 13.80
C TYR A 629 -3.41 -18.36 14.24
N TRP A 630 -2.81 -18.87 15.31
CA TRP A 630 -1.63 -18.25 15.93
C TRP A 630 -0.30 -18.59 15.23
N ARG A 631 -0.15 -18.11 13.99
CA ARG A 631 0.97 -18.46 13.10
C ARG A 631 2.16 -17.51 13.27
N PRO A 632 3.40 -17.92 12.90
CA PRO A 632 4.61 -17.15 13.18
C PRO A 632 4.63 -15.71 12.63
N TYR A 633 3.87 -15.43 11.57
CA TYR A 633 3.88 -14.13 10.88
C TYR A 633 2.52 -13.41 10.90
N GLY A 634 1.63 -13.77 11.82
CA GLY A 634 0.34 -13.12 12.04
C GLY A 634 -0.84 -14.07 11.94
N LEU A 635 -2.05 -13.52 11.90
CA LEU A 635 -3.28 -14.31 11.81
C LEU A 635 -3.65 -14.54 10.33
N PRO A 636 -3.63 -15.79 9.85
CA PRO A 636 -4.12 -16.14 8.53
C PRO A 636 -5.64 -16.01 8.50
N VAL A 637 -6.20 -15.72 7.34
CA VAL A 637 -7.66 -15.57 7.26
C VAL A 637 -8.40 -16.92 7.38
N CYS A 638 -7.74 -18.00 6.97
CA CYS A 638 -8.20 -19.38 7.09
C CYS A 638 -7.40 -20.07 8.21
N PRO A 639 -8.03 -20.80 9.15
CA PRO A 639 -7.29 -21.53 10.18
C PRO A 639 -6.54 -22.72 9.57
N ILE A 640 -5.40 -23.09 10.16
CA ILE A 640 -4.50 -24.12 9.60
C ILE A 640 -5.14 -25.53 9.52
N ASN A 641 -6.16 -25.80 10.32
CA ASN A 641 -6.89 -27.06 10.32
C ASN A 641 -7.98 -27.16 9.24
N ASP A 642 -8.22 -26.09 8.46
CA ASP A 642 -9.17 -26.12 7.34
C ASP A 642 -8.51 -26.73 6.07
N PRO A 643 -9.20 -27.59 5.31
CA PRO A 643 -8.66 -28.20 4.09
C PRO A 643 -8.24 -27.21 2.99
N ALA A 644 -8.76 -25.97 3.01
CA ALA A 644 -8.37 -24.92 2.07
C ALA A 644 -7.14 -24.13 2.52
N PHE A 645 -6.54 -24.45 3.68
CA PHE A 645 -5.39 -23.73 4.17
C PHE A 645 -4.20 -23.80 3.21
N ALA A 646 -3.78 -22.64 2.71
CA ALA A 646 -2.57 -22.45 1.92
C ALA A 646 -1.91 -21.14 2.35
N ALA A 647 -0.77 -21.24 3.04
CA ALA A 647 -0.11 -20.08 3.66
C ALA A 647 0.33 -19.01 2.64
N ASP A 648 0.65 -19.41 1.41
CA ASP A 648 1.00 -18.51 0.29
C ASP A 648 -0.23 -17.98 -0.46
N ASN A 649 -1.44 -18.41 -0.08
CA ASN A 649 -2.70 -18.07 -0.74
C ASN A 649 -2.71 -18.48 -2.24
N ASP A 650 -1.89 -19.46 -2.64
CA ASP A 650 -1.89 -20.06 -3.97
C ASP A 650 -2.74 -21.34 -3.96
N GLY A 651 -3.79 -21.39 -4.77
CA GLY A 651 -4.72 -22.52 -4.79
C GLY A 651 -5.44 -22.78 -3.45
N GLY A 652 -5.47 -21.80 -2.54
CA GLY A 652 -6.12 -21.89 -1.22
C GLY A 652 -6.24 -20.53 -0.53
N SER A 653 -6.43 -20.55 0.79
CA SER A 653 -6.57 -19.38 1.66
C SER A 653 -5.71 -19.56 2.90
N GLY A 654 -4.96 -18.54 3.30
CA GLY A 654 -4.02 -18.68 4.44
C GLY A 654 -2.95 -17.61 4.53
N GLY A 655 -2.93 -16.67 3.58
CA GLY A 655 -2.14 -15.44 3.72
C GLY A 655 -2.61 -14.57 4.88
N VAL A 656 -1.68 -13.77 5.39
CA VAL A 656 -1.90 -12.73 6.41
C VAL A 656 -2.10 -11.40 5.71
N TRP A 657 -3.23 -10.74 5.99
CA TRP A 657 -3.58 -9.42 5.46
C TRP A 657 -3.81 -8.43 6.59
N SER A 658 -3.30 -7.21 6.42
CA SER A 658 -3.20 -6.24 7.51
C SER A 658 -4.54 -5.80 8.08
N LEU A 659 -5.59 -5.61 7.24
CA LEU A 659 -6.88 -5.06 7.69
C LEU A 659 -7.41 -5.81 8.93
N TRP A 660 -7.64 -7.11 8.83
CA TRP A 660 -8.22 -7.89 9.94
C TRP A 660 -7.27 -8.01 11.13
N ASN A 661 -5.97 -8.13 10.88
CA ASN A 661 -4.96 -8.21 11.93
C ASN A 661 -4.87 -6.91 12.74
N VAL A 662 -4.91 -5.76 12.08
CA VAL A 662 -4.93 -4.43 12.71
C VAL A 662 -6.21 -4.23 13.53
N LEU A 663 -7.39 -4.55 12.98
CA LEU A 663 -8.63 -4.44 13.75
C LEU A 663 -8.65 -5.37 14.98
N LEU A 664 -8.13 -6.59 14.86
CA LEU A 664 -8.00 -7.50 16.01
C LEU A 664 -6.97 -7.02 17.02
N LEU A 665 -5.85 -6.42 16.60
CA LEU A 665 -4.89 -5.75 17.50
C LEU A 665 -5.59 -4.66 18.32
N GLU A 666 -6.41 -3.82 17.67
CA GLU A 666 -7.18 -2.81 18.38
C GLU A 666 -8.19 -3.41 19.35
N GLY A 667 -8.83 -4.53 18.99
CA GLY A 667 -9.73 -5.31 19.85
C GLY A 667 -9.01 -5.86 21.08
N LEU A 668 -7.84 -6.49 20.91
CA LEU A 668 -7.01 -6.99 22.01
C LEU A 668 -6.66 -5.86 22.98
N LEU A 669 -6.21 -4.71 22.46
CA LEU A 669 -5.91 -3.53 23.28
C LEU A 669 -7.14 -3.00 24.02
N ARG A 670 -8.31 -2.97 23.36
CA ARG A 670 -9.58 -2.52 23.97
C ARG A 670 -9.95 -3.37 25.19
N TYR A 671 -9.72 -4.68 25.15
CA TYR A 671 -10.02 -5.60 26.24
C TYR A 671 -8.86 -5.80 27.24
N GLY A 672 -7.74 -5.08 27.08
CA GLY A 672 -6.61 -5.13 28.00
C GLY A 672 -5.62 -6.29 27.77
N TYR A 673 -5.73 -7.00 26.64
CA TYR A 673 -4.82 -8.09 26.25
C TYR A 673 -3.53 -7.54 25.61
N LEU A 674 -2.75 -6.79 26.41
CA LEU A 674 -1.53 -6.12 25.94
C LEU A 674 -0.48 -7.11 25.44
N ASN A 675 -0.29 -8.24 26.13
CA ASN A 675 0.75 -9.21 25.78
C ASN A 675 0.44 -9.85 24.42
N GLU A 676 -0.80 -10.27 24.21
CA GLU A 676 -1.28 -10.84 22.96
C GLU A 676 -1.23 -9.82 21.83
N ALA A 677 -1.61 -8.56 22.09
CA ALA A 677 -1.49 -7.49 21.10
C ALA A 677 -0.03 -7.23 20.70
N THR A 678 0.88 -7.19 21.68
CA THR A 678 2.31 -6.96 21.44
C THR A 678 2.92 -8.10 20.63
N GLU A 679 2.60 -9.35 20.99
CA GLU A 679 3.06 -10.53 20.28
C GLU A 679 2.54 -10.58 18.84
N LEU A 680 1.25 -10.29 18.63
CA LEU A 680 0.69 -10.22 17.28
C LEU A 680 1.33 -9.11 16.45
N PHE A 681 1.58 -7.93 17.03
CA PHE A 681 2.30 -6.85 16.35
C PHE A 681 3.71 -7.28 15.93
N ASN A 682 4.45 -7.95 16.83
CA ASN A 682 5.80 -8.44 16.55
C ASN A 682 5.84 -9.51 15.44
N ARG A 683 4.81 -10.36 15.35
CA ARG A 683 4.67 -11.35 14.27
C ARG A 683 4.49 -10.70 12.90
N LEU A 684 3.64 -9.68 12.80
CA LEU A 684 3.46 -8.90 11.57
C LEU A 684 4.75 -8.14 11.22
N LEU A 685 5.36 -7.48 12.20
CA LEU A 685 6.60 -6.73 12.05
C LEU A 685 7.72 -7.63 11.51
N SER A 686 7.83 -8.88 12.00
CA SER A 686 8.83 -9.84 11.54
C SER A 686 8.72 -10.13 10.04
N ALA A 687 7.50 -10.27 9.52
CA ALA A 687 7.26 -10.46 8.08
C ALA A 687 7.62 -9.20 7.28
N GLN A 688 7.26 -8.03 7.81
CA GLN A 688 7.52 -6.73 7.22
C GLN A 688 9.02 -6.41 7.13
N ILE A 689 9.78 -6.65 8.21
CA ILE A 689 11.24 -6.51 8.24
C ILE A 689 11.89 -7.50 7.26
N LYS A 690 11.43 -8.76 7.24
CA LYS A 690 11.94 -9.76 6.29
C LYS A 690 11.74 -9.31 4.85
N ALA A 691 10.56 -8.81 4.49
CA ALA A 691 10.30 -8.28 3.15
C ALA A 691 11.11 -7.02 2.85
N LEU A 692 11.26 -6.10 3.80
CA LEU A 692 12.08 -4.92 3.63
C LEU A 692 13.55 -5.28 3.33
N ARG A 693 14.11 -6.27 4.04
CA ARG A 693 15.46 -6.78 3.77
C ARG A 693 15.55 -7.44 2.41
N ARG A 694 14.67 -8.39 2.09
CA ARG A 694 14.75 -9.20 0.87
C ARG A 694 14.32 -8.45 -0.40
N ASP A 695 13.17 -7.81 -0.34
CA ASP A 695 12.46 -7.23 -1.49
C ASP A 695 12.71 -5.71 -1.62
N ARG A 696 13.42 -5.11 -0.65
CA ARG A 696 13.68 -3.67 -0.55
C ARG A 696 12.37 -2.86 -0.61
N GLY A 697 11.34 -3.38 0.07
CA GLY A 697 10.00 -2.81 0.13
C GLY A 697 8.99 -3.70 0.86
N PHE A 698 7.84 -3.12 1.23
CA PHE A 698 6.72 -3.86 1.83
C PHE A 698 5.93 -4.63 0.78
N ARG A 699 5.01 -5.49 1.20
CA ARG A 699 4.23 -6.39 0.34
C ARG A 699 2.78 -6.34 0.77
N GLU A 700 1.84 -6.49 -0.15
CA GLU A 700 0.39 -6.38 0.14
C GLU A 700 -0.06 -7.28 1.31
N GLY A 701 0.46 -8.51 1.34
CA GLY A 701 0.26 -9.46 2.41
C GLY A 701 1.48 -10.34 2.61
N TYR A 702 1.38 -11.31 3.52
CA TYR A 702 2.51 -12.15 3.90
C TYR A 702 2.10 -13.61 4.07
N ASN A 703 2.99 -14.53 3.73
CA ASN A 703 2.83 -15.94 4.02
C ASN A 703 2.85 -16.17 5.54
N SER A 704 1.82 -16.83 6.09
CA SER A 704 1.67 -16.99 7.54
C SER A 704 2.76 -17.84 8.21
N GLU A 705 3.42 -18.72 7.44
CA GLU A 705 4.44 -19.66 7.92
C GLU A 705 5.86 -19.21 7.63
N THR A 706 6.10 -18.63 6.46
CA THR A 706 7.46 -18.25 6.03
C THR A 706 7.73 -16.77 6.12
N GLY A 707 6.71 -15.92 6.16
CA GLY A 707 6.83 -14.46 6.12
C GLY A 707 7.20 -13.93 4.73
N ASP A 708 7.13 -14.77 3.68
CA ASP A 708 7.38 -14.32 2.32
C ASP A 708 6.26 -13.40 1.82
N GLY A 709 6.65 -12.31 1.16
CA GLY A 709 5.72 -11.34 0.60
C GLY A 709 4.75 -11.90 -0.45
N LEU A 710 3.49 -11.49 -0.32
CA LEU A 710 2.40 -11.71 -1.27
C LEU A 710 2.03 -10.38 -1.94
N GLY A 711 1.61 -10.42 -3.21
CA GLY A 711 1.20 -9.23 -3.96
C GLY A 711 2.35 -8.33 -4.40
N ASP A 712 2.00 -7.10 -4.78
CA ASP A 712 2.93 -6.09 -5.29
C ASP A 712 3.87 -5.54 -4.19
N VAL A 713 5.01 -4.99 -4.61
CA VAL A 713 6.00 -4.37 -3.71
C VAL A 713 5.67 -2.91 -3.42
N ASP A 714 5.98 -2.45 -2.21
CA ASP A 714 5.55 -1.19 -1.61
C ASP A 714 4.04 -0.94 -1.75
N ASP A 715 3.24 -1.99 -1.58
CA ASP A 715 1.80 -1.84 -1.43
C ASP A 715 1.48 -1.24 -0.06
N LEU A 716 0.62 -0.23 -0.06
CA LEU A 716 0.21 0.54 1.10
C LEU A 716 -0.50 -0.31 2.15
N ALA A 717 -1.17 -1.39 1.76
CA ALA A 717 -1.84 -2.30 2.69
C ALA A 717 -0.88 -3.04 3.63
N GLY A 718 0.40 -3.18 3.24
CA GLY A 718 1.37 -4.01 3.93
C GLY A 718 2.34 -3.29 4.86
N ILE A 719 2.24 -1.97 4.99
CA ILE A 719 3.16 -1.18 5.82
C ILE A 719 2.94 -1.48 7.32
N VAL A 720 3.92 -1.12 8.15
CA VAL A 720 3.78 -1.21 9.61
C VAL A 720 2.63 -0.28 10.04
N PRO A 721 1.65 -0.76 10.83
CA PRO A 721 0.56 0.08 11.32
C PRO A 721 1.06 0.99 12.45
N ILE A 722 1.65 2.14 12.08
CA ILE A 722 2.28 3.10 13.02
C ILE A 722 1.32 3.52 14.15
N HIS A 723 0.03 3.73 13.87
CA HIS A 723 -0.93 4.06 14.91
C HIS A 723 -1.04 2.96 15.99
N ILE A 724 -0.88 1.68 15.65
CA ILE A 724 -0.83 0.59 16.63
C ILE A 724 0.45 0.66 17.44
N PHE A 725 1.60 0.90 16.80
CA PHE A 725 2.87 1.09 17.51
C PHE A 725 2.76 2.23 18.53
N LEU A 726 2.22 3.39 18.14
CA LEU A 726 1.99 4.54 19.03
C LEU A 726 1.05 4.19 20.21
N ARG A 727 0.01 3.39 19.97
CA ARG A 727 -0.87 2.89 21.04
C ARG A 727 -0.16 1.91 21.99
N LEU A 728 0.71 1.04 21.46
CA LEU A 728 1.48 0.08 22.27
C LEU A 728 2.49 0.75 23.20
N ILE A 729 3.01 1.92 22.83
CA ILE A 729 3.86 2.74 23.71
C ILE A 729 3.06 3.77 24.51
N GLY A 730 1.76 3.94 24.26
CA GLY A 730 0.94 4.92 24.97
C GLY A 730 1.41 6.35 24.70
N VAL A 731 1.55 6.71 23.43
CA VAL A 731 1.86 8.08 22.99
C VAL A 731 0.93 8.50 21.87
N ARG A 732 0.47 9.75 21.92
CA ARG A 732 -0.30 10.40 20.86
C ARG A 732 0.09 11.87 20.76
N ILE A 733 0.80 12.21 19.68
CA ILE A 733 1.24 13.58 19.40
C ILE A 733 0.14 14.28 18.59
N ILE A 734 -0.50 15.30 19.16
CA ILE A 734 -1.52 16.09 18.44
C ILE A 734 -0.82 17.14 17.58
N ASN A 735 0.17 17.83 18.15
CA ASN A 735 1.07 18.75 17.46
C ASN A 735 2.34 18.95 18.33
N VAL A 736 3.23 19.84 17.88
CA VAL A 736 4.52 20.11 18.56
C VAL A 736 4.38 20.70 19.98
N ARG A 737 3.17 21.04 20.43
CA ARG A 737 2.87 21.62 21.75
C ARG A 737 1.94 20.77 22.61
N ARG A 738 1.32 19.73 22.06
CA ARG A 738 0.28 18.95 22.74
C ARG A 738 0.48 17.46 22.50
N VAL A 739 0.72 16.74 23.59
CA VAL A 739 0.98 15.29 23.57
C VAL A 739 0.14 14.62 24.64
N TRP A 740 -0.59 13.59 24.27
CA TRP A 740 -1.10 12.63 25.25
C TRP A 740 -0.08 11.51 25.43
N ALA A 741 0.25 11.18 26.68
CA ALA A 741 1.17 10.10 26.98
C ALA A 741 0.79 9.38 28.28
N GLY A 742 1.21 8.12 28.41
CA GLY A 742 0.96 7.27 29.58
C GLY A 742 0.13 6.04 29.24
N GLY A 743 -0.42 5.38 30.26
CA GLY A 743 -1.15 4.13 30.10
C GLY A 743 -0.23 2.99 29.66
N THR A 744 -0.63 2.33 28.57
CA THR A 744 0.02 1.13 28.01
C THR A 744 1.49 1.38 27.63
N PHE A 745 2.37 0.41 27.91
CA PHE A 745 3.74 0.38 27.39
C PHE A 745 4.19 -1.07 27.18
N ALA A 746 4.40 -1.45 25.92
CA ALA A 746 4.64 -2.83 25.49
C ALA A 746 6.14 -3.23 25.42
N PHE A 747 7.04 -2.26 25.38
CA PHE A 747 8.45 -2.51 25.06
C PHE A 747 9.31 -2.59 26.32
N ALA A 748 10.43 -3.31 26.26
CA ALA A 748 11.35 -3.42 27.40
C ALA A 748 12.27 -2.19 27.50
N GLN A 749 12.70 -1.65 26.36
CA GLN A 749 13.56 -0.48 26.28
C GLN A 749 12.73 0.79 26.16
N PRO A 750 13.22 1.93 26.68
CA PRO A 750 12.60 3.23 26.41
C PRO A 750 12.54 3.52 24.91
N VAL A 751 11.43 4.11 24.47
CA VAL A 751 11.23 4.56 23.09
C VAL A 751 11.25 6.07 23.06
N THR A 752 12.05 6.65 22.16
CA THR A 752 12.05 8.09 21.91
C THR A 752 11.45 8.39 20.54
N LEU A 753 10.52 9.34 20.51
CA LEU A 753 9.96 9.92 19.29
C LEU A 753 10.42 11.36 19.14
N THR A 754 10.75 11.76 17.92
CA THR A 754 10.96 13.18 17.57
C THR A 754 9.99 13.62 16.49
N TYR A 755 9.38 14.80 16.65
CA TYR A 755 8.39 15.37 15.72
C TYR A 755 8.46 16.90 15.76
N GLY A 756 8.91 17.57 14.68
CA GLY A 756 8.91 19.02 14.59
C GLY A 756 9.67 19.73 15.74
N GLY A 757 10.74 19.11 16.24
CA GLY A 757 11.51 19.59 17.40
C GLY A 757 10.98 19.17 18.77
N LEU A 758 9.76 18.62 18.85
CA LEU A 758 9.25 17.93 20.03
C LEU A 758 9.99 16.59 20.18
N ARG A 759 10.43 16.27 21.40
CA ARG A 759 11.00 14.97 21.76
C ARG A 759 10.19 14.33 22.89
N VAL A 760 9.74 13.10 22.69
CA VAL A 760 8.96 12.33 23.67
C VAL A 760 9.70 11.03 23.96
N THR A 761 10.22 10.86 25.17
CA THR A 761 10.84 9.61 25.63
C THR A 761 9.92 8.90 26.60
N ARG A 762 9.51 7.67 26.27
CA ARG A 762 8.55 6.87 27.04
C ARG A 762 9.18 5.57 27.51
N SER A 763 8.94 5.20 28.76
CA SER A 763 9.37 3.92 29.35
C SER A 763 8.28 3.34 30.25
N THR A 764 8.56 2.21 30.93
CA THR A 764 7.67 1.66 31.95
C THR A 764 7.49 2.59 33.17
N THR A 765 8.43 3.50 33.44
CA THR A 765 8.43 4.34 34.64
C THR A 765 7.72 5.68 34.46
N GLY A 766 7.60 6.18 33.23
CA GLY A 766 7.05 7.51 32.98
C GLY A 766 7.31 8.01 31.57
N THR A 767 7.06 9.30 31.34
CA THR A 767 7.27 9.99 30.06
C THR A 767 8.01 11.28 30.28
N THR A 768 9.08 11.50 29.53
CA THR A 768 9.77 12.79 29.44
C THR A 768 9.40 13.45 28.12
N VAL A 769 8.89 14.69 28.16
CA VAL A 769 8.54 15.48 26.98
C VAL A 769 9.38 16.75 26.96
N THR A 770 10.16 16.95 25.89
CA THR A 770 10.91 18.18 25.62
C THR A 770 10.27 18.90 24.44
N PHE A 771 9.71 20.08 24.70
CA PHE A 771 9.06 20.91 23.69
C PHE A 771 10.07 21.78 22.92
N PRO A 772 9.73 22.24 21.70
CA PRO A 772 10.57 23.17 20.94
C PRO A 772 10.92 24.47 21.69
N SER A 773 10.09 24.89 22.65
CA SER A 773 10.37 26.04 23.52
C SER A 773 11.53 25.84 24.51
N GLY A 774 12.01 24.59 24.65
CA GLY A 774 12.96 24.18 25.68
C GLY A 774 12.30 23.74 26.99
N LYS A 775 10.97 23.85 27.14
CA LYS A 775 10.24 23.29 28.29
C LYS A 775 10.40 21.78 28.33
N VAL A 776 10.77 21.24 29.49
CA VAL A 776 10.81 19.80 29.76
C VAL A 776 9.76 19.45 30.80
N VAL A 777 8.95 18.43 30.54
CA VAL A 777 7.94 17.90 31.47
C VAL A 777 8.19 16.43 31.72
N GLU A 778 8.29 16.07 33.00
CA GLU A 778 8.31 14.69 33.46
C GLU A 778 6.90 14.31 33.92
N ALA A 779 6.31 13.31 33.27
CA ALA A 779 5.00 12.79 33.59
C ALA A 779 5.11 11.34 34.07
N ASP A 780 4.21 10.94 34.96
CA ASP A 780 4.12 9.56 35.43
C ASP A 780 3.55 8.62 34.35
N SER A 781 3.20 7.40 34.73
CA SER A 781 2.63 6.41 33.81
C SER A 781 1.12 6.58 33.58
N ALA A 782 0.44 7.54 34.20
CA ALA A 782 -0.98 7.77 33.96
C ALA A 782 -1.20 8.42 32.59
N TRP A 783 -2.25 7.98 31.89
CA TRP A 783 -2.64 8.58 30.61
C TRP A 783 -3.13 10.01 30.83
N GLN A 784 -2.38 10.99 30.33
CA GLN A 784 -2.64 12.40 30.56
C GLN A 784 -2.19 13.28 29.39
N LEU A 785 -2.77 14.47 29.32
CA LEU A 785 -2.40 15.50 28.37
C LEU A 785 -1.23 16.31 28.93
N ILE A 786 -0.18 16.47 28.13
CA ILE A 786 1.04 17.22 28.44
C ILE A 786 1.14 18.35 27.42
N GLU A 787 1.18 19.59 27.90
CA GLU A 787 1.10 20.78 27.03
C GLU A 787 2.18 21.82 27.33
N ASP A 788 2.57 22.52 26.27
CA ASP A 788 3.32 23.76 26.37
C ASP A 788 2.41 24.98 26.25
N GLU A 789 2.35 25.78 27.31
CA GLU A 789 1.51 26.98 27.41
C GLU A 789 2.09 28.16 26.62
N LEU A 790 3.39 28.14 26.30
CA LEU A 790 4.03 29.20 25.53
C LEU A 790 3.55 29.16 24.07
N PRO A 791 3.12 30.30 23.49
CA PRO A 791 2.66 30.35 22.12
C PRO A 791 3.75 29.87 21.16
N GLU A 792 3.34 29.22 20.08
CA GLU A 792 4.24 28.94 18.96
C GLU A 792 4.97 30.24 18.57
N PRO A 793 6.29 30.23 18.35
CA PRO A 793 6.88 31.30 17.57
C PRO A 793 6.09 31.37 16.25
N ALA A 794 5.62 32.56 15.89
CA ALA A 794 4.75 32.73 14.73
C ALA A 794 5.38 32.02 13.52
N PRO A 795 4.60 31.22 12.76
CA PRO A 795 5.13 30.65 11.53
C PRO A 795 5.68 31.80 10.68
N GLU A 796 6.91 31.68 10.21
CA GLU A 796 7.42 32.59 9.19
C GLU A 796 6.43 32.55 8.03
N VAL A 797 5.69 33.64 7.86
CA VAL A 797 4.76 33.82 6.74
C VAL A 797 5.62 33.73 5.48
N PRO A 798 5.41 32.74 4.60
CA PRO A 798 6.08 32.74 3.31
C PRO A 798 5.69 34.03 2.60
N GLU A 799 6.67 34.79 2.10
CA GLU A 799 6.36 35.90 1.20
C GLU A 799 5.43 35.38 0.08
N PRO A 800 4.39 36.13 -0.29
CA PRO A 800 3.47 35.69 -1.33
C PRO A 800 4.27 35.37 -2.60
N GLU A 801 4.11 34.14 -3.11
CA GLU A 801 4.66 33.75 -4.40
C GLU A 801 4.23 34.78 -5.45
N ALA A 802 5.22 35.33 -6.17
CA ALA A 802 4.95 36.17 -7.33
C ALA A 802 4.09 35.38 -8.33
N GLU A 803 3.11 36.07 -8.93
CA GLU A 803 2.27 35.51 -9.99
C GLU A 803 3.13 34.76 -11.03
N PRO A 804 2.66 33.62 -11.56
CA PRO A 804 3.41 32.86 -12.55
C PRO A 804 3.77 33.77 -13.73
N GLN A 805 5.07 34.04 -13.91
CA GLN A 805 5.57 34.74 -15.08
C GLN A 805 5.15 34.00 -16.35
N GLU A 806 4.62 34.75 -17.31
CA GLU A 806 4.26 34.25 -18.64
C GLU A 806 5.35 33.35 -19.22
N ALA A 807 4.90 32.27 -19.87
CA ALA A 807 5.77 31.31 -20.54
C ALA A 807 6.76 32.03 -21.48
N PRO A 808 8.07 31.72 -21.41
CA PRO A 808 9.04 32.32 -22.29
C PRO A 808 8.79 31.87 -23.74
N PRO A 809 9.24 32.65 -24.74
CA PRO A 809 9.08 32.30 -26.14
C PRO A 809 9.81 30.98 -26.46
N PRO A 810 9.32 30.21 -27.45
CA PRO A 810 9.90 28.93 -27.81
C PRO A 810 11.34 29.07 -28.31
N ILE A 811 12.25 28.28 -27.74
CA ILE A 811 13.59 28.05 -28.30
C ILE A 811 13.44 27.11 -29.50
N SER A 812 14.03 27.49 -30.62
CA SER A 812 14.00 26.73 -31.87
C SER A 812 15.10 25.67 -31.88
N ILE A 813 14.77 24.46 -32.32
CA ILE A 813 15.77 23.44 -32.66
C ILE A 813 16.42 23.90 -33.97
N LEU A 814 17.75 23.92 -34.04
CA LEU A 814 18.46 24.17 -35.29
C LEU A 814 18.25 22.96 -36.23
N GLU A 815 17.54 23.16 -37.34
CA GLU A 815 17.62 22.25 -38.49
C GLU A 815 18.97 22.44 -39.20
N PRO A 816 19.57 21.39 -39.78
CA PRO A 816 20.89 21.49 -40.39
C PRO A 816 20.79 22.28 -41.70
N SER A 817 21.29 23.51 -41.72
CA SER A 817 21.53 24.28 -42.94
C SER A 817 23.01 24.29 -43.29
N ASP A 818 23.29 23.93 -44.55
CA ASP A 818 24.58 24.07 -45.21
C ASP A 818 25.07 25.54 -45.26
N GLU A 819 26.39 25.63 -45.39
CA GLU A 819 27.21 26.78 -45.78
C GLU A 819 27.95 27.59 -44.69
N ARG A 820 29.17 27.92 -45.11
CA ARG A 820 30.32 28.44 -44.37
C ARG A 820 30.20 29.95 -44.23
N ASP A 821 30.65 30.50 -43.10
CA ASP A 821 31.57 31.62 -43.14
C ASP A 821 32.34 31.79 -41.82
N GLU A 822 33.64 32.05 -41.94
CA GLU A 822 34.54 32.38 -40.84
C GLU A 822 34.41 33.86 -40.48
N SER A 823 34.34 34.20 -39.18
CA SER A 823 35.27 35.15 -38.55
C SER A 823 34.93 35.47 -37.09
N ASN A 824 35.98 35.39 -36.26
CA ASN A 824 36.26 36.12 -35.02
C ASN A 824 35.16 36.30 -33.97
N LEU A 825 35.37 35.74 -32.77
CA LEU A 825 35.20 36.43 -31.48
C LEU A 825 35.98 35.68 -30.37
N THR A 826 36.75 36.46 -29.60
CA THR A 826 37.57 36.09 -28.44
C THR A 826 36.74 35.53 -27.27
N PRO A 827 37.27 34.58 -26.46
CA PRO A 827 36.55 34.04 -25.31
C PRO A 827 36.57 35.00 -24.11
N ALA A 828 35.39 35.26 -23.53
CA ALA A 828 35.26 35.89 -22.22
C ALA A 828 35.51 34.86 -21.12
N HIS A 829 36.32 35.25 -20.13
CA HIS A 829 36.62 34.46 -18.94
C HIS A 829 35.35 34.19 -18.13
N GLY A 830 35.10 32.91 -17.80
CA GLY A 830 34.09 32.52 -16.83
C GLY A 830 34.59 32.75 -15.40
N GLU A 831 33.93 33.62 -14.65
CA GLU A 831 34.12 33.78 -13.21
C GLU A 831 33.62 32.52 -12.48
N GLN A 832 34.52 31.91 -11.71
CA GLN A 832 34.20 30.89 -10.72
C GLN A 832 33.63 31.59 -9.48
N ILE A 833 32.42 31.21 -9.07
CA ILE A 833 31.83 31.65 -7.80
C ILE A 833 32.39 30.75 -6.69
N PRO A 834 33.14 31.28 -5.71
CA PRO A 834 33.58 30.50 -4.56
C PRO A 834 32.41 30.28 -3.61
N VAL A 835 32.20 29.03 -3.17
CA VAL A 835 31.26 28.68 -2.12
C VAL A 835 31.96 28.85 -0.77
N GLU A 836 31.52 29.81 0.05
CA GLU A 836 31.98 29.95 1.43
C GLU A 836 31.53 28.73 2.26
N SER A 837 32.49 28.17 3.00
CA SER A 837 32.28 27.07 3.92
C SER A 837 31.56 27.53 5.19
N GLN A 838 30.22 27.52 5.16
CA GLN A 838 29.47 27.50 6.41
C GLN A 838 29.52 26.08 6.99
N ARG A 839 29.96 25.98 8.26
CA ARG A 839 29.91 24.75 9.04
C ARG A 839 28.47 24.26 9.09
N ASP A 840 28.27 23.07 8.52
CA ASP A 840 27.04 22.30 8.55
C ASP A 840 26.60 22.12 10.01
N VAL A 841 25.52 22.80 10.41
CA VAL A 841 24.82 22.53 11.68
C VAL A 841 23.69 21.55 11.38
N THR A 842 24.03 20.43 10.77
CA THR A 842 23.08 19.33 10.54
C THR A 842 23.12 18.38 11.72
N GLN A 843 21.95 18.15 12.31
CA GLN A 843 21.73 17.09 13.29
C GLN A 843 21.81 15.76 12.52
N GLU A 844 22.89 15.01 12.71
CA GLU A 844 23.04 13.67 12.16
C GLU A 844 22.00 12.73 12.79
N ILE A 845 20.99 12.30 12.04
CA ILE A 845 20.25 11.08 12.36
C ILE A 845 21.04 9.93 11.74
N GLN A 846 21.78 9.20 12.57
CA GLN A 846 22.50 8.00 12.14
C GLN A 846 21.51 6.88 11.80
N ILE A 847 21.12 6.76 10.52
CA ILE A 847 20.58 5.50 9.96
C ILE A 847 21.76 4.57 9.58
N SER A 848 22.80 4.49 10.41
CA SER A 848 24.07 3.83 10.07
C SER A 848 24.23 2.41 10.59
N GLN A 849 23.14 1.71 10.92
CA GLN A 849 23.22 0.31 11.38
C GLN A 849 22.29 -0.68 10.68
N ILE A 850 21.71 -0.32 9.54
CA ILE A 850 21.02 -1.33 8.72
C ILE A 850 22.06 -2.00 7.82
N ASP A 851 22.66 -3.08 8.32
CA ASP A 851 23.35 -4.02 7.44
C ASP A 851 22.29 -4.81 6.67
N PHE A 852 22.00 -4.34 5.46
CA PHE A 852 21.11 -4.97 4.50
C PHE A 852 21.52 -6.40 4.10
N ASN A 853 22.67 -6.89 4.56
CA ASN A 853 23.24 -8.21 4.30
C ASN A 853 23.47 -9.05 5.58
N ALA A 854 23.13 -8.56 6.77
CA ALA A 854 23.27 -9.33 8.01
C ALA A 854 22.05 -10.24 8.24
N GLU A 855 22.31 -11.53 8.50
CA GLU A 855 21.33 -12.40 9.15
C GLU A 855 21.20 -11.95 10.62
N SER A 856 20.01 -11.52 11.06
CA SER A 856 19.85 -11.11 12.45
C SER A 856 19.84 -12.31 13.39
N GLU A 857 20.70 -12.30 14.41
CA GLU A 857 20.65 -13.24 15.53
C GLU A 857 19.54 -12.91 16.56
N ALA A 858 18.81 -11.81 16.40
CA ALA A 858 17.68 -11.45 17.25
C ALA A 858 16.42 -12.25 16.84
N PHE A 859 15.80 -12.91 17.82
CA PHE A 859 14.66 -13.85 17.73
C PHE A 859 14.99 -15.29 17.33
N LYS A 860 15.62 -16.03 18.25
CA LYS A 860 15.41 -17.48 18.34
C LYS A 860 14.16 -17.75 19.19
N PRO A 861 13.04 -18.25 18.62
CA PRO A 861 11.95 -18.76 19.42
C PRO A 861 12.46 -19.98 20.21
N THR A 862 12.47 -19.89 21.53
CA THR A 862 12.73 -21.05 22.38
C THR A 862 11.52 -21.97 22.35
N SER A 863 11.50 -22.93 21.43
CA SER A 863 10.59 -24.07 21.49
C SER A 863 11.38 -25.37 21.45
N ASN A 864 11.40 -26.10 22.56
CA ASN A 864 11.81 -27.50 22.61
C ASN A 864 10.78 -28.34 21.84
N ALA A 865 11.11 -28.76 20.62
CA ALA A 865 10.40 -29.82 19.89
C ALA A 865 11.43 -30.67 19.10
N PRO A 866 11.18 -31.98 18.92
CA PRO A 866 12.22 -32.96 18.62
C PRO A 866 12.72 -32.91 17.17
N GLN A 867 14.00 -33.23 17.00
CA GLN A 867 14.70 -33.33 15.72
C GLN A 867 13.94 -34.20 14.70
N GLN A 868 13.60 -33.63 13.54
CA GLN A 868 13.16 -34.38 12.36
C GLN A 868 14.19 -34.31 11.23
N GLY A 869 14.35 -35.45 10.57
CA GLY A 869 15.45 -35.78 9.67
C GLY A 869 15.48 -35.02 8.34
N VAL A 870 16.68 -35.05 7.77
CA VAL A 870 17.07 -34.43 6.50
C VAL A 870 16.27 -35.02 5.34
N ILE A 871 15.34 -34.26 4.78
CA ILE A 871 14.74 -34.51 3.46
C ILE A 871 15.55 -33.71 2.43
N LYS A 872 16.31 -34.41 1.58
CA LYS A 872 17.02 -33.81 0.42
C LYS A 872 16.01 -33.54 -0.70
N ILE A 873 15.74 -32.27 -0.99
CA ILE A 873 14.95 -31.86 -2.15
C ILE A 873 15.89 -31.67 -3.35
N LYS A 874 15.61 -32.38 -4.45
CA LYS A 874 16.30 -32.25 -5.75
C LYS A 874 15.78 -31.00 -6.47
N VAL A 875 16.66 -30.04 -6.73
CA VAL A 875 16.40 -28.91 -7.65
C VAL A 875 16.20 -29.47 -9.06
N ARG A 876 15.09 -29.14 -9.72
CA ARG A 876 14.85 -29.44 -11.14
C ARG A 876 14.95 -28.15 -11.96
N ASP A 877 15.75 -28.23 -13.02
CA ASP A 877 16.02 -27.16 -13.98
C ASP A 877 14.77 -26.64 -14.69
N GLY A 878 14.84 -25.35 -15.03
CA GLY A 878 13.77 -24.53 -15.58
C GLY A 878 13.11 -25.09 -16.85
N HIS A 879 11.78 -25.05 -16.86
CA HIS A 879 10.99 -25.35 -18.04
C HIS A 879 10.96 -24.16 -19.01
N LYS A 880 11.47 -24.40 -20.21
CA LYS A 880 11.21 -23.63 -21.43
C LYS A 880 9.71 -23.62 -21.72
N ARG A 881 9.17 -22.46 -22.10
CA ARG A 881 7.82 -22.34 -22.69
C ARG A 881 7.78 -23.08 -24.04
N PRO A 882 6.73 -23.86 -24.36
CA PRO A 882 6.51 -24.33 -25.71
C PRO A 882 5.92 -23.22 -26.59
N ALA A 883 6.34 -23.23 -27.86
CA ALA A 883 5.84 -22.37 -28.92
C ALA A 883 4.38 -22.70 -29.28
N SER A 884 3.66 -21.69 -29.74
CA SER A 884 2.32 -21.78 -30.30
C SER A 884 2.36 -22.41 -31.69
N ASP A 885 1.69 -23.54 -31.88
CA ASP A 885 1.43 -24.13 -33.20
C ASP A 885 0.02 -23.77 -33.68
N ASP A 886 -0.01 -23.40 -34.96
CA ASP A 886 -1.09 -22.93 -35.82
C ASP A 886 -1.95 -24.11 -36.33
N PRO A 887 -3.29 -24.09 -36.27
CA PRO A 887 -4.11 -25.22 -36.67
C PRO A 887 -4.54 -25.12 -38.13
N THR A 888 -3.74 -25.70 -39.02
CA THR A 888 -4.21 -26.18 -40.33
C THR A 888 -3.56 -27.53 -40.65
N ALA A 889 -4.27 -28.62 -40.39
CA ALA A 889 -4.33 -29.87 -41.18
C ALA A 889 -4.93 -31.01 -40.35
N GLU A 890 -6.10 -31.48 -40.81
CA GLU A 890 -6.78 -32.77 -40.57
C GLU A 890 -7.32 -33.12 -39.18
#